data_AF-A0A535HEB4-F1
#
_entry.id   AF-A0A535HEB4-F1
#
_cell.length_a   1.000
_cell.length_b   1.000
_cell.length_c   1.000
_cell.angle_alpha   90.00
_cell.angle_beta   90.00
_cell.angle_gamma   90.00
#
_symmetry.space_group_name_H-M   'P 1'
#
loop_
_entity.id
_entity.type
_entity.pdbx_description
1 polymer ?
#
loop_
_entity_poly.entity_id
_entity_poly.type
_entity_poly.pdbx_seq_one_letter_code
_entity_poly.pdbx_strand_id
1 'polypeptide(L)'
;MHRLKPVSPASLLLRDAWKYGLGVGIAAVLLTSGGVDRVQSPAHVLADSVLPTTVLCGDIPTDPGNPHTATWTATSSPYGTGSPYNLPVSSTNNVDPNVVPCDAIIVPPDVTLKIDASQGPVQIFSHGAAIKVDGGHLVVTGSRDVVTGEVKSALFDAEPDVASWDGIVVTARDSTHRGTASLAFASIQHALNSITITSGATTTVDPTDLGSQLPYGLAVISSGIGPSYFDGIDATNTPVLVKGELDPATDRADGKFGTVNNIGSQGIKLSFDGSAPAVAAALDVENVTFGSSVPFGETSCLPLQVPCSAGSIGNDAILATFTSSNPPPVIINKSRFYRAGSFGVELSGANRPVIKDNNFDCNGSGSPKPKDTCVGPGLKYSAIYLNNATADLETSVTNNVGHEDGLDAIAFSGTIVYGPTVTPQVLTWKNATNDPSADHLLGYLLTSDLNLNSGTLVVPADSVVKSKGAINLTGAALKASAPGSVFTSLRDNLNIKSCPSVFVQSCPSPLPAGEWGGINLVGSSTDATMRDATIGTINSAAIRYATTGVHIVNGKSLTITSSPGSPRSFIGPTFADGVLAEGTPIAVTGTTFSCPTGPCSGPSSGNHGILADFRGAGPLTGGLKVGGAGAANNTFEGSVNEAIGGVGLAGQAVDIENNEIHNAGAAGSAGSAGIYLEGADKLTLKGNNVTGSGSGNVHYPAIWLNAVSNADFSGPISGNTGSGNALNAIAFHGDTKKLDWQTVHATGQLGFIVDGNLLVAGDLTLASGDYAPVQAGTITVKGALTSTDADLTSLKEQTSSVVSCGSVFVPRVSGVCAPESPGDWGGLVLDPDQANRLTTSDVRYAATGVSIGSPTLTPVGQNLTLDHTNIKYTTADGVSTHSPVSITGGTFANNGGRGIKIDLVGLDPTIVAPGALPVTVTGGTTVTGSGQDGILAVGLAGQQVTVQDAGVDHAGAYGINLKDAGTTAGSIAGHLTLKKNTVTNAAATFAAVYLNGFTGPFADIRDNAGASNGLDAIAFHGTVTDDLTWITARKTGDPMRPLGYLLDNTLTMQSGHT
;
A
#
# COMPACT_ATOMS: atom_id res chain seq x y z
N MET A 1 20.61 4.77 -13.68
CA MET A 1 20.57 4.75 -15.16
C MET A 1 19.11 4.82 -15.60
N HIS A 2 18.72 5.89 -16.29
CA HIS A 2 17.34 6.13 -16.75
C HIS A 2 17.02 5.35 -18.04
N ARG A 3 15.87 4.66 -18.06
CA ARG A 3 15.10 4.38 -19.28
C ARG A 3 13.60 4.52 -18.98
N LEU A 4 13.07 5.71 -19.22
CA LEU A 4 11.67 5.93 -19.53
C LEU A 4 11.42 5.41 -20.95
N LYS A 5 10.37 4.60 -21.14
CA LYS A 5 9.69 4.45 -22.44
C LYS A 5 8.18 4.43 -22.24
N PRO A 6 7.41 5.00 -23.18
CA PRO A 6 6.02 5.40 -22.96
C PRO A 6 5.05 4.26 -23.23
N VAL A 7 3.96 4.25 -22.47
CA VAL A 7 2.76 3.46 -22.71
C VAL A 7 2.02 4.06 -23.90
N SER A 8 1.74 3.25 -24.93
CA SER A 8 0.74 3.55 -25.96
C SER A 8 -0.12 2.29 -26.20
N PRO A 9 -1.39 2.44 -26.60
CA PRO A 9 -2.41 1.41 -26.47
C PRO A 9 -2.36 0.42 -27.64
N ALA A 10 -1.48 -0.57 -27.54
CA ALA A 10 -1.44 -1.71 -28.47
C ALA A 10 -2.37 -2.88 -28.05
N SER A 11 -3.06 -2.77 -26.91
CA SER A 11 -3.81 -3.89 -26.29
C SER A 11 -5.22 -4.11 -26.83
N LEU A 12 -5.82 -3.13 -27.53
CA LEU A 12 -7.15 -3.28 -28.14
C LEU A 12 -7.07 -4.03 -29.48
N LEU A 13 -6.11 -3.70 -30.35
CA LEU A 13 -6.01 -4.30 -31.70
C LEU A 13 -5.53 -5.76 -31.73
N LEU A 14 -4.81 -6.22 -30.71
CA LEU A 14 -4.32 -7.61 -30.64
C LEU A 14 -5.34 -8.60 -30.04
N ARG A 15 -6.38 -8.11 -29.34
CA ARG A 15 -7.41 -8.96 -28.72
C ARG A 15 -8.48 -9.40 -29.72
N ASP A 16 -8.88 -8.50 -30.61
CA ASP A 16 -9.87 -8.80 -31.64
C ASP A 16 -9.33 -9.78 -32.70
N ALA A 17 -8.04 -9.66 -33.05
CA ALA A 17 -7.39 -10.49 -34.07
C ALA A 17 -7.40 -12.00 -33.78
N TRP A 18 -7.45 -12.41 -32.50
CA TRP A 18 -7.53 -13.84 -32.13
C TRP A 18 -8.97 -14.38 -32.23
N LYS A 19 -9.99 -13.62 -31.80
CA LYS A 19 -11.40 -14.02 -31.93
C LYS A 19 -11.77 -14.29 -33.40
N TYR A 20 -11.21 -13.51 -34.35
CA TYR A 20 -11.38 -13.75 -35.79
C TYR A 20 -10.62 -14.97 -36.32
N GLY A 21 -9.44 -15.30 -35.78
CA GLY A 21 -8.62 -16.42 -36.24
C GLY A 21 -9.20 -17.80 -35.89
N LEU A 22 -9.95 -17.93 -34.78
CA LEU A 22 -10.63 -19.16 -34.38
C LEU A 22 -11.95 -19.37 -35.13
N GLY A 23 -12.70 -18.30 -35.40
CA GLY A 23 -13.97 -18.37 -36.16
C GLY A 23 -13.80 -18.96 -37.56
N VAL A 24 -12.70 -18.64 -38.25
CA VAL A 24 -12.36 -19.23 -39.56
C VAL A 24 -11.98 -20.72 -39.44
N GLY A 25 -11.34 -21.11 -38.33
CA GLY A 25 -10.98 -22.51 -38.05
C GLY A 25 -12.17 -23.40 -37.69
N ILE A 26 -13.15 -22.89 -36.94
CA ILE A 26 -14.39 -23.61 -36.60
C ILE A 26 -15.32 -23.70 -37.81
N ALA A 27 -15.41 -22.66 -38.65
CA ALA A 27 -16.08 -22.74 -39.94
C ALA A 27 -15.49 -23.87 -40.81
N ALA A 28 -14.17 -24.07 -40.79
CA ALA A 28 -13.48 -25.17 -41.47
C ALA A 28 -13.64 -26.56 -40.81
N VAL A 29 -13.93 -26.64 -39.51
CA VAL A 29 -14.22 -27.91 -38.80
C VAL A 29 -15.70 -28.29 -38.88
N LEU A 30 -16.62 -27.32 -38.97
CA LEU A 30 -18.00 -27.57 -39.42
C LEU A 30 -18.01 -28.16 -40.85
N LEU A 31 -17.02 -27.79 -41.68
CA LEU A 31 -16.80 -28.37 -43.00
C LEU A 31 -16.17 -29.78 -43.00
N THR A 32 -15.64 -30.31 -41.89
CA THR A 32 -14.89 -31.60 -41.87
C THR A 32 -15.20 -32.56 -40.73
N SER A 33 -16.00 -32.17 -39.72
CA SER A 33 -16.50 -33.10 -38.69
C SER A 33 -17.71 -33.89 -39.20
N GLY A 34 -17.41 -34.91 -40.00
CA GLY A 34 -18.39 -35.91 -40.45
C GLY A 34 -19.13 -36.57 -39.28
N GLY A 35 -20.44 -36.74 -39.45
CA GLY A 35 -21.34 -37.33 -38.45
C GLY A 35 -22.45 -36.39 -37.97
N VAL A 36 -22.93 -35.48 -38.81
CA VAL A 36 -24.34 -35.62 -39.16
C VAL A 36 -24.22 -36.16 -40.59
N ASP A 37 -24.68 -37.38 -40.85
CA ASP A 37 -25.25 -37.57 -42.18
C ASP A 37 -26.14 -36.34 -42.41
N ARG A 38 -26.19 -35.76 -43.63
CA ARG A 38 -27.51 -35.21 -43.99
C ARG A 38 -28.41 -36.43 -43.80
N VAL A 39 -29.04 -36.60 -42.63
CA VAL A 39 -30.33 -37.23 -42.57
C VAL A 39 -31.06 -36.32 -43.51
N GLN A 40 -31.16 -36.81 -44.74
CA GLN A 40 -32.06 -36.32 -45.73
C GLN A 40 -33.31 -36.10 -44.89
N SER A 41 -33.66 -34.83 -44.61
CA SER A 41 -35.01 -34.54 -44.18
C SER A 41 -35.86 -35.39 -45.11
N PRO A 42 -36.80 -36.21 -44.58
CA PRO A 42 -37.69 -36.97 -45.44
C PRO A 42 -38.12 -35.99 -46.52
N ALA A 43 -37.83 -36.32 -47.79
CA ALA A 43 -38.06 -35.43 -48.93
C ALA A 43 -39.33 -34.66 -48.64
N HIS A 44 -39.25 -33.30 -48.56
CA HIS A 44 -40.30 -32.44 -48.02
C HIS A 44 -41.64 -33.11 -48.20
N VAL A 45 -42.28 -33.59 -47.12
CA VAL A 45 -43.66 -34.03 -47.23
C VAL A 45 -44.46 -32.74 -47.38
N LEU A 46 -44.37 -32.17 -48.59
CA LEU A 46 -45.31 -31.22 -49.12
C LEU A 46 -46.65 -31.87 -48.86
N ALA A 47 -47.56 -31.17 -48.19
CA ALA A 47 -48.95 -31.57 -48.28
C ALA A 47 -49.24 -31.69 -49.78
N ASP A 48 -49.63 -32.89 -50.24
CA ASP A 48 -49.76 -33.32 -51.64
C ASP A 48 -50.82 -32.52 -52.47
N SER A 49 -51.10 -31.27 -52.10
CA SER A 49 -52.19 -30.46 -52.64
C SER A 49 -51.97 -28.93 -52.65
N VAL A 50 -50.78 -28.39 -52.30
CA VAL A 50 -50.54 -26.92 -52.33
C VAL A 50 -49.39 -26.55 -53.27
N LEU A 51 -49.65 -25.67 -54.24
CA LEU A 51 -48.63 -25.07 -55.10
C LEU A 51 -47.77 -24.08 -54.28
N PRO A 52 -46.43 -24.16 -54.33
CA PRO A 52 -45.56 -23.21 -53.63
C PRO A 52 -45.77 -21.78 -54.13
N THR A 53 -45.74 -20.81 -53.21
CA THR A 53 -45.86 -19.39 -53.52
C THR A 53 -44.50 -18.80 -53.85
N THR A 54 -44.29 -18.38 -55.10
CA THR A 54 -43.09 -17.62 -55.49
C THR A 54 -43.21 -16.17 -55.06
N VAL A 55 -42.30 -15.70 -54.19
CA VAL A 55 -42.26 -14.31 -53.73
C VAL A 55 -41.42 -13.49 -54.71
N LEU A 56 -41.98 -12.37 -55.18
CA LEU A 56 -41.30 -11.49 -56.14
C LEU A 56 -40.28 -10.57 -55.44
N CYS A 57 -39.25 -10.18 -56.18
CA CYS A 57 -38.23 -9.25 -55.69
C CYS A 57 -38.79 -7.83 -55.47
N GLY A 58 -38.28 -7.12 -54.46
CA GLY A 58 -38.63 -5.72 -54.16
C GLY A 58 -39.68 -5.58 -53.06
N ASP A 59 -40.41 -4.46 -53.06
CA ASP A 59 -41.45 -4.17 -52.07
C ASP A 59 -42.57 -5.22 -52.13
N ILE A 60 -42.92 -5.79 -50.98
CA ILE A 60 -43.99 -6.78 -50.91
C ILE A 60 -45.37 -6.16 -51.22
N PRO A 61 -46.25 -6.88 -51.93
CA PRO A 61 -47.64 -6.47 -52.13
C PRO A 61 -48.44 -6.64 -50.83
N THR A 62 -49.39 -5.74 -50.59
CA THR A 62 -50.26 -5.76 -49.41
C THR A 62 -51.58 -6.47 -49.69
N ASP A 63 -52.32 -6.82 -48.63
CA ASP A 63 -53.59 -7.51 -48.72
C ASP A 63 -54.62 -6.71 -49.52
N PRO A 64 -55.48 -7.35 -50.34
CA PRO A 64 -56.53 -6.65 -51.06
C PRO A 64 -57.43 -5.83 -50.12
N GLY A 65 -57.42 -4.50 -50.29
CA GLY A 65 -58.20 -3.57 -49.47
C GLY A 65 -57.52 -3.10 -48.18
N ASN A 66 -56.28 -3.52 -47.90
CA ASN A 66 -55.48 -3.02 -46.78
C ASN A 66 -54.07 -2.61 -47.28
N PRO A 67 -53.77 -1.30 -47.38
CA PRO A 67 -52.46 -0.83 -47.86
C PRO A 67 -51.33 -0.91 -46.82
N HIS A 68 -51.62 -1.36 -45.58
CA HIS A 68 -50.67 -1.35 -44.46
C HIS A 68 -50.26 -2.74 -43.99
N THR A 69 -50.84 -3.81 -44.55
CA THR A 69 -50.57 -5.18 -44.07
C THR A 69 -50.47 -6.13 -45.25
N ALA A 70 -49.46 -6.99 -45.22
CA ALA A 70 -49.34 -8.16 -46.08
C ALA A 70 -49.41 -9.40 -45.18
N THR A 71 -50.48 -10.18 -45.29
CA THR A 71 -50.71 -11.34 -44.41
C THR A 71 -50.34 -12.63 -45.11
N TRP A 72 -49.37 -13.37 -44.57
CA TRP A 72 -48.96 -14.69 -45.06
C TRP A 72 -49.47 -15.76 -44.10
N THR A 73 -50.30 -16.67 -44.60
CA THR A 73 -50.86 -17.79 -43.82
C THR A 73 -50.48 -19.13 -44.46
N ALA A 74 -50.87 -20.24 -43.83
CA ALA A 74 -50.71 -21.57 -44.41
C ALA A 74 -51.45 -21.73 -45.76
N THR A 75 -52.53 -20.97 -46.02
CA THR A 75 -53.43 -21.19 -47.15
C THR A 75 -53.59 -19.98 -48.09
N SER A 76 -53.17 -18.78 -47.69
CA SER A 76 -53.37 -17.56 -48.47
C SER A 76 -52.28 -16.49 -48.24
N SER A 77 -52.10 -15.64 -49.25
CA SER A 77 -51.27 -14.43 -49.23
C SER A 77 -51.71 -13.42 -50.30
N PRO A 78 -51.16 -12.19 -50.32
CA PRO A 78 -51.32 -11.25 -51.42
C PRO A 78 -50.89 -11.77 -52.81
N TYR A 79 -50.10 -12.84 -52.86
CA TYR A 79 -49.69 -13.51 -54.11
C TYR A 79 -50.72 -14.54 -54.62
N GLY A 80 -51.79 -14.80 -53.86
CA GLY A 80 -52.92 -15.65 -54.26
C GLY A 80 -52.88 -17.09 -53.75
N THR A 81 -51.73 -17.58 -53.26
CA THR A 81 -51.54 -18.93 -52.67
C THR A 81 -50.88 -18.83 -51.28
N GLY A 82 -50.86 -19.94 -50.52
CA GLY A 82 -50.31 -20.02 -49.16
C GLY A 82 -48.93 -20.67 -49.08
N SER A 83 -48.54 -21.08 -47.87
CA SER A 83 -47.29 -21.80 -47.57
C SER A 83 -47.13 -23.09 -48.41
N PRO A 84 -45.92 -23.44 -48.89
CA PRO A 84 -44.63 -22.78 -48.63
C PRO A 84 -44.39 -21.53 -49.47
N TYR A 85 -43.65 -20.57 -48.91
CA TYR A 85 -43.22 -19.33 -49.57
C TYR A 85 -41.75 -19.42 -49.98
N ASN A 86 -41.47 -19.33 -51.28
CA ASN A 86 -40.11 -19.42 -51.80
C ASN A 86 -39.60 -18.01 -52.13
N LEU A 87 -38.57 -17.58 -51.40
CA LEU A 87 -37.90 -16.29 -51.62
C LEU A 87 -37.03 -16.35 -52.89
N PRO A 88 -36.73 -15.20 -53.51
CA PRO A 88 -35.88 -15.13 -54.70
C PRO A 88 -34.48 -15.75 -54.53
N VAL A 89 -33.85 -16.07 -55.66
CA VAL A 89 -32.43 -16.47 -55.71
C VAL A 89 -31.55 -15.23 -55.54
N SER A 90 -30.59 -15.29 -54.61
CA SER A 90 -29.65 -14.18 -54.37
C SER A 90 -28.66 -14.01 -55.53
N SER A 91 -28.04 -12.83 -55.62
CA SER A 91 -26.99 -12.56 -56.62
C SER A 91 -25.76 -13.45 -56.45
N THR A 92 -25.54 -13.95 -55.24
CA THR A 92 -24.41 -14.82 -54.86
C THR A 92 -24.65 -16.30 -55.19
N ASN A 93 -25.91 -16.74 -55.31
CA ASN A 93 -26.28 -18.14 -55.55
C ASN A 93 -26.90 -18.38 -56.94
N ASN A 94 -26.92 -17.36 -57.79
CA ASN A 94 -27.53 -17.47 -59.11
C ASN A 94 -26.67 -18.27 -60.10
N VAL A 95 -27.04 -19.53 -60.30
CA VAL A 95 -26.42 -20.44 -61.27
C VAL A 95 -27.11 -20.43 -62.64
N ASP A 96 -28.26 -19.77 -62.78
CA ASP A 96 -29.01 -19.64 -64.05
C ASP A 96 -28.99 -18.18 -64.56
N PRO A 97 -28.31 -17.89 -65.68
CA PRO A 97 -28.22 -16.54 -66.23
C PRO A 97 -29.56 -15.95 -66.69
N ASN A 98 -30.65 -16.73 -66.76
CA ASN A 98 -31.99 -16.25 -67.11
C ASN A 98 -32.84 -15.82 -65.89
N VAL A 99 -32.40 -16.12 -64.66
CA VAL A 99 -33.05 -15.66 -63.43
C VAL A 99 -32.44 -14.32 -63.05
N VAL A 100 -33.27 -13.30 -62.85
CA VAL A 100 -32.81 -12.01 -62.32
C VAL A 100 -32.61 -12.17 -60.82
N PRO A 101 -31.37 -12.06 -60.30
CA PRO A 101 -31.11 -12.27 -58.89
C PRO A 101 -31.66 -11.12 -58.03
N CYS A 102 -31.96 -11.44 -56.77
CA CYS A 102 -32.48 -10.48 -55.79
C CYS A 102 -31.96 -10.82 -54.40
N ASP A 103 -31.25 -9.90 -53.78
CA ASP A 103 -30.62 -10.14 -52.47
C ASP A 103 -31.60 -9.99 -51.30
N ALA A 104 -32.76 -9.36 -51.49
CA ALA A 104 -33.78 -9.25 -50.46
C ALA A 104 -35.19 -8.95 -51.00
N ILE A 105 -36.21 -9.47 -50.32
CA ILE A 105 -37.56 -8.88 -50.37
C ILE A 105 -37.64 -7.72 -49.39
N ILE A 106 -38.41 -6.68 -49.70
CA ILE A 106 -38.47 -5.45 -48.92
C ILE A 106 -39.84 -5.31 -48.26
N VAL A 107 -39.85 -5.13 -46.94
CA VAL A 107 -41.01 -4.62 -46.19
C VAL A 107 -40.81 -3.11 -46.06
N PRO A 108 -41.52 -2.28 -46.87
CA PRO A 108 -41.31 -0.83 -46.90
C PRO A 108 -41.91 -0.14 -45.65
N PRO A 109 -41.65 1.16 -45.45
CA PRO A 109 -42.27 1.92 -44.36
C PRO A 109 -43.79 1.83 -44.35
N ASP A 110 -44.37 1.89 -43.14
CA ASP A 110 -45.82 1.84 -42.89
C ASP A 110 -46.52 0.53 -43.31
N VAL A 111 -45.76 -0.49 -43.73
CA VAL A 111 -46.25 -1.82 -44.08
C VAL A 111 -45.83 -2.83 -43.01
N THR A 112 -46.78 -3.65 -42.59
CA THR A 112 -46.56 -4.80 -41.72
C THR A 112 -46.62 -6.10 -42.53
N LEU A 113 -45.51 -6.84 -42.58
CA LEU A 113 -45.53 -8.24 -42.99
C LEU A 113 -46.01 -9.07 -41.79
N LYS A 114 -47.25 -9.57 -41.85
CA LYS A 114 -47.83 -10.43 -40.82
C LYS A 114 -47.77 -11.89 -41.28
N ILE A 115 -46.93 -12.70 -40.66
CA ILE A 115 -46.89 -14.16 -40.88
C ILE A 115 -47.73 -14.82 -39.79
N ASP A 116 -48.90 -15.35 -40.15
CA ASP A 116 -49.86 -15.92 -39.21
C ASP A 116 -49.91 -17.45 -39.33
N ALA A 117 -49.13 -18.12 -38.48
CA ALA A 117 -49.10 -19.57 -38.35
C ALA A 117 -50.19 -20.11 -37.40
N SER A 118 -51.04 -19.28 -36.78
CA SER A 118 -52.09 -19.76 -35.86
C SER A 118 -53.13 -20.68 -36.55
N GLN A 119 -53.29 -20.49 -37.86
CA GLN A 119 -54.21 -21.28 -38.69
C GLN A 119 -53.60 -22.56 -39.24
N GLY A 120 -52.27 -22.73 -39.15
CA GLY A 120 -51.52 -23.89 -39.63
C GLY A 120 -50.05 -23.53 -39.86
N PRO A 121 -49.14 -24.52 -39.98
CA PRO A 121 -47.71 -24.25 -40.16
C PRO A 121 -47.42 -23.39 -41.39
N VAL A 122 -46.52 -22.42 -41.26
CA VAL A 122 -46.03 -21.59 -42.36
C VAL A 122 -44.56 -21.91 -42.61
N GLN A 123 -44.18 -22.20 -43.84
CA GLN A 123 -42.81 -22.51 -44.24
C GLN A 123 -42.35 -21.46 -45.25
N ILE A 124 -41.15 -20.92 -45.01
CA ILE A 124 -40.50 -19.91 -45.83
C ILE A 124 -39.12 -20.44 -46.17
N PHE A 125 -38.85 -20.64 -47.46
CA PHE A 125 -37.60 -21.18 -47.95
C PHE A 125 -36.87 -20.15 -48.80
N SER A 126 -35.57 -19.98 -48.56
CA SER A 126 -34.75 -18.99 -49.24
C SER A 126 -33.61 -19.61 -50.04
N HIS A 127 -33.48 -19.20 -51.31
CA HIS A 127 -32.33 -19.50 -52.16
C HIS A 127 -31.17 -18.48 -51.96
N GLY A 128 -31.06 -17.91 -50.77
CA GLY A 128 -29.99 -16.97 -50.39
C GLY A 128 -30.49 -15.57 -50.00
N ALA A 129 -31.64 -15.14 -50.51
CA ALA A 129 -32.17 -13.80 -50.28
C ALA A 129 -32.64 -13.54 -48.84
N ALA A 130 -32.49 -12.30 -48.37
CA ALA A 130 -32.97 -11.84 -47.07
C ALA A 130 -34.46 -11.49 -47.07
N ILE A 131 -35.04 -11.41 -45.86
CA ILE A 131 -36.24 -10.60 -45.59
C ILE A 131 -35.76 -9.27 -45.01
N LYS A 132 -35.80 -8.20 -45.80
CA LYS A 132 -35.36 -6.86 -45.36
C LYS A 132 -36.54 -6.02 -44.91
N VAL A 133 -36.62 -5.72 -43.62
CA VAL A 133 -37.59 -4.80 -43.04
C VAL A 133 -37.00 -3.39 -43.01
N ASP A 134 -37.30 -2.58 -44.03
CA ASP A 134 -36.69 -1.27 -44.23
C ASP A 134 -37.64 -0.14 -43.82
N GLY A 135 -37.68 0.14 -42.52
CA GLY A 135 -38.62 1.09 -41.91
C GLY A 135 -40.05 0.56 -41.71
N GLY A 136 -40.35 -0.67 -42.16
CA GLY A 136 -41.63 -1.36 -41.94
C GLY A 136 -41.67 -2.24 -40.68
N HIS A 137 -42.62 -3.17 -40.61
CA HIS A 137 -42.80 -4.06 -39.44
C HIS A 137 -42.90 -5.53 -39.85
N LEU A 138 -42.26 -6.42 -39.11
CA LEU A 138 -42.44 -7.86 -39.23
C LEU A 138 -43.13 -8.40 -37.97
N VAL A 139 -44.26 -9.09 -38.13
CA VAL A 139 -44.98 -9.72 -37.03
C VAL A 139 -45.24 -11.18 -37.38
N VAL A 140 -44.69 -12.10 -36.58
CA VAL A 140 -44.91 -13.55 -36.72
C VAL A 140 -45.71 -14.04 -35.53
N THR A 141 -46.86 -14.67 -35.79
CA THR A 141 -47.72 -15.26 -34.76
C THR A 141 -47.84 -16.76 -34.94
N GLY A 142 -47.88 -17.50 -33.85
CA GLY A 142 -48.15 -18.93 -33.83
C GLY A 142 -48.89 -19.33 -32.56
N SER A 143 -49.11 -20.62 -32.37
CA SER A 143 -49.87 -21.12 -31.22
C SER A 143 -49.45 -22.53 -30.82
N ARG A 144 -49.59 -22.84 -29.53
CA ARG A 144 -49.46 -24.19 -29.00
C ARG A 144 -50.80 -24.64 -28.41
N ASP A 145 -51.30 -25.79 -28.85
CA ASP A 145 -52.49 -26.40 -28.25
C ASP A 145 -52.12 -26.99 -26.88
N VAL A 146 -52.82 -26.53 -25.84
CA VAL A 146 -52.53 -26.88 -24.44
C VAL A 146 -52.92 -28.32 -24.11
N VAL A 147 -53.82 -28.94 -24.89
CA VAL A 147 -54.33 -30.31 -24.69
C VAL A 147 -53.56 -31.32 -25.53
N THR A 148 -53.35 -31.04 -26.82
CA THR A 148 -52.67 -31.97 -27.74
C THR A 148 -51.15 -31.79 -27.76
N GLY A 149 -50.65 -30.64 -27.31
CA GLY A 149 -49.24 -30.27 -27.41
C GLY A 149 -48.80 -29.90 -28.82
N GLU A 150 -49.73 -29.84 -29.79
CA GLU A 150 -49.45 -29.47 -31.17
C GLU A 150 -48.95 -28.03 -31.26
N VAL A 151 -47.83 -27.83 -31.96
CA VAL A 151 -47.22 -26.51 -32.18
C VAL A 151 -47.49 -26.09 -33.61
N LYS A 152 -48.13 -24.93 -33.77
CA LYS A 152 -48.25 -24.26 -35.06
C LYS A 152 -47.26 -23.11 -35.11
N SER A 153 -46.25 -23.28 -35.96
CA SER A 153 -45.08 -22.41 -36.02
C SER A 153 -44.79 -21.93 -37.43
N ALA A 154 -43.98 -20.88 -37.51
CA ALA A 154 -43.39 -20.42 -38.76
C ALA A 154 -41.94 -20.93 -38.86
N LEU A 155 -41.60 -21.63 -39.94
CA LEU A 155 -40.24 -22.07 -40.26
C LEU A 155 -39.66 -21.15 -41.33
N PHE A 156 -38.47 -20.61 -41.05
CA PHE A 156 -37.62 -19.91 -42.00
C PHE A 156 -36.36 -20.74 -42.21
N ASP A 157 -36.09 -21.15 -43.44
CA ASP A 157 -34.94 -22.01 -43.73
C ASP A 157 -34.31 -21.70 -45.09
N ALA A 158 -33.06 -22.12 -45.26
CA ALA A 158 -32.40 -22.14 -46.55
C ALA A 158 -32.95 -23.30 -47.41
N GLU A 159 -33.08 -23.10 -48.71
CA GLU A 159 -33.34 -24.20 -49.62
C GLU A 159 -32.12 -25.15 -49.67
N PRO A 160 -32.30 -26.47 -49.92
CA PRO A 160 -31.21 -27.44 -49.90
C PRO A 160 -30.10 -27.21 -50.93
N ASP A 161 -30.33 -26.35 -51.92
CA ASP A 161 -29.43 -25.96 -53.00
C ASP A 161 -28.45 -24.85 -52.60
N VAL A 162 -28.71 -24.14 -51.51
CA VAL A 162 -27.82 -23.12 -50.96
C VAL A 162 -27.33 -23.50 -49.57
N ALA A 163 -26.12 -23.06 -49.23
CA ALA A 163 -25.52 -23.35 -47.93
C ALA A 163 -26.17 -22.54 -46.80
N SER A 164 -26.63 -21.33 -47.12
CA SER A 164 -27.26 -20.38 -46.20
C SER A 164 -28.08 -19.32 -46.92
N TRP A 165 -28.90 -18.59 -46.16
CA TRP A 165 -29.54 -17.35 -46.59
C TRP A 165 -29.18 -16.15 -45.71
N ASP A 166 -29.40 -14.93 -46.21
CA ASP A 166 -28.97 -13.69 -45.54
C ASP A 166 -29.76 -13.33 -44.25
N GLY A 167 -30.80 -14.11 -43.92
CA GLY A 167 -31.57 -13.93 -42.69
C GLY A 167 -32.59 -12.79 -42.72
N ILE A 168 -33.03 -12.38 -41.53
CA ILE A 168 -33.94 -11.25 -41.35
C ILE A 168 -33.13 -9.99 -41.06
N VAL A 169 -33.25 -8.97 -41.90
CA VAL A 169 -32.49 -7.72 -41.77
C VAL A 169 -33.44 -6.57 -41.50
N VAL A 170 -33.35 -5.95 -40.33
CA VAL A 170 -34.23 -4.87 -39.89
C VAL A 170 -33.45 -3.56 -39.81
N THR A 171 -33.80 -2.61 -40.68
CA THR A 171 -33.15 -1.30 -40.79
C THR A 171 -34.14 -0.16 -40.56
N ALA A 172 -33.60 1.01 -40.23
CA ALA A 172 -34.33 2.25 -40.38
C ALA A 172 -34.13 2.77 -41.79
N ARG A 173 -35.22 3.17 -42.44
CA ARG A 173 -35.13 3.89 -43.71
C ARG A 173 -34.73 5.34 -43.49
N ASP A 174 -35.24 5.93 -42.41
CA ASP A 174 -34.95 7.27 -41.93
C ASP A 174 -35.25 7.38 -40.42
N SER A 175 -35.09 8.57 -39.84
CA SER A 175 -35.27 8.78 -38.40
C SER A 175 -36.69 8.55 -37.87
N THR A 176 -37.70 8.63 -38.75
CA THR A 176 -39.14 8.49 -38.45
C THR A 176 -39.67 7.10 -38.78
N HIS A 177 -39.06 6.38 -39.71
CA HIS A 177 -39.43 5.03 -40.11
C HIS A 177 -38.36 4.04 -39.65
N ARG A 178 -38.48 3.60 -38.40
CA ARG A 178 -37.57 2.63 -37.78
C ARG A 178 -38.19 1.24 -37.85
N GLY A 179 -37.54 0.34 -38.57
CA GLY A 179 -38.05 -1.02 -38.73
C GLY A 179 -38.16 -1.78 -37.41
N THR A 180 -39.18 -2.61 -37.24
CA THR A 180 -39.35 -3.48 -36.07
C THR A 180 -39.59 -4.93 -36.48
N ALA A 181 -39.30 -5.85 -35.56
CA ALA A 181 -39.68 -7.25 -35.74
C ALA A 181 -40.18 -7.84 -34.42
N SER A 182 -41.27 -8.60 -34.46
CA SER A 182 -41.72 -9.42 -33.35
C SER A 182 -42.12 -10.81 -33.82
N LEU A 183 -41.59 -11.84 -33.17
CA LEU A 183 -41.74 -13.22 -33.58
C LEU A 183 -42.19 -14.09 -32.41
N ALA A 184 -43.31 -14.79 -32.57
CA ALA A 184 -43.76 -15.84 -31.66
C ALA A 184 -43.83 -17.18 -32.38
N PHE A 185 -43.36 -18.25 -31.73
CA PHE A 185 -43.34 -19.61 -32.27
C PHE A 185 -42.70 -19.70 -33.67
N ALA A 186 -41.58 -19.02 -33.87
CA ALA A 186 -40.80 -19.07 -35.10
C ALA A 186 -39.57 -19.98 -34.94
N SER A 187 -39.16 -20.64 -36.02
CA SER A 187 -37.89 -21.35 -36.13
C SER A 187 -37.09 -20.75 -37.29
N ILE A 188 -35.92 -20.20 -37.01
CA ILE A 188 -35.03 -19.61 -38.02
C ILE A 188 -33.79 -20.48 -38.15
N GLN A 189 -33.57 -21.07 -39.32
CA GLN A 189 -32.52 -22.05 -39.57
C GLN A 189 -31.67 -21.68 -40.80
N HIS A 190 -30.43 -22.16 -40.81
CA HIS A 190 -29.43 -22.04 -41.87
C HIS A 190 -29.24 -20.61 -42.42
N ALA A 191 -29.31 -19.60 -41.58
CA ALA A 191 -29.01 -18.21 -41.96
C ALA A 191 -27.52 -17.87 -41.78
N LEU A 192 -27.03 -16.83 -42.46
CA LEU A 192 -25.71 -16.23 -42.19
C LEU A 192 -25.70 -15.63 -40.78
N ASN A 193 -26.48 -14.56 -40.59
CA ASN A 193 -26.98 -14.11 -39.30
C ASN A 193 -28.47 -14.40 -39.27
N SER A 194 -29.03 -14.94 -38.19
CA SER A 194 -30.47 -15.21 -38.17
C SER A 194 -31.29 -13.93 -38.19
N ILE A 195 -30.90 -12.95 -37.35
CA ILE A 195 -31.50 -11.62 -37.32
C ILE A 195 -30.39 -10.56 -37.20
N THR A 196 -30.43 -9.54 -38.05
CA THR A 196 -29.62 -8.33 -37.91
C THR A 196 -30.53 -7.13 -37.76
N ILE A 197 -30.36 -6.33 -36.71
CA ILE A 197 -31.20 -5.15 -36.45
C ILE A 197 -30.38 -3.91 -36.08
N THR A 198 -30.60 -2.83 -36.83
CA THR A 198 -29.87 -1.56 -36.67
C THR A 198 -30.80 -0.34 -36.71
N SER A 199 -32.11 -0.55 -36.54
CA SER A 199 -33.14 0.46 -36.77
C SER A 199 -33.27 1.52 -35.67
N GLY A 200 -32.79 1.22 -34.46
CA GLY A 200 -33.00 2.06 -33.28
C GLY A 200 -34.46 2.14 -32.82
N ALA A 201 -35.33 1.22 -33.27
CA ALA A 201 -36.72 1.19 -32.83
C ALA A 201 -36.83 0.80 -31.35
N THR A 202 -37.69 1.48 -30.59
CA THR A 202 -37.80 1.27 -29.13
C THR A 202 -39.07 0.53 -28.71
N THR A 203 -39.95 0.23 -29.66
CA THR A 203 -41.25 -0.41 -29.41
C THR A 203 -41.64 -1.30 -30.58
N THR A 204 -42.27 -2.43 -30.30
CA THR A 204 -42.81 -3.36 -31.29
C THR A 204 -44.11 -3.98 -30.77
N VAL A 205 -44.94 -4.51 -31.66
CA VAL A 205 -46.18 -5.21 -31.30
C VAL A 205 -45.85 -6.48 -30.53
N ASP A 206 -46.58 -6.78 -29.46
CA ASP A 206 -46.47 -8.08 -28.79
C ASP A 206 -47.07 -9.18 -29.71
N PRO A 207 -46.27 -10.17 -30.15
CA PRO A 207 -46.74 -11.20 -31.07
C PRO A 207 -47.67 -12.22 -30.41
N THR A 208 -47.83 -12.18 -29.08
CA THR A 208 -48.75 -13.02 -28.29
C THR A 208 -50.03 -12.28 -27.87
N ASP A 209 -50.01 -10.95 -27.84
CA ASP A 209 -51.17 -10.08 -27.67
C ASP A 209 -51.06 -8.86 -28.61
N LEU A 210 -51.59 -8.99 -29.83
CA LEU A 210 -51.51 -7.98 -30.87
C LEU A 210 -52.15 -6.62 -30.50
N GLY A 211 -52.91 -6.56 -29.40
CA GLY A 211 -53.44 -5.30 -28.85
C GLY A 211 -52.44 -4.51 -28.00
N SER A 212 -51.28 -5.09 -27.69
CA SER A 212 -50.28 -4.53 -26.78
C SER A 212 -48.95 -4.24 -27.48
N GLN A 213 -48.11 -3.41 -26.85
CA GLN A 213 -46.79 -3.03 -27.34
C GLN A 213 -45.75 -3.41 -26.31
N LEU A 214 -44.64 -3.95 -26.79
CA LEU A 214 -43.46 -4.25 -26.01
C LEU A 214 -42.42 -3.12 -26.17
N PRO A 215 -41.69 -2.74 -25.11
CA PRO A 215 -40.71 -1.67 -25.14
C PRO A 215 -39.36 -2.10 -25.78
N TYR A 216 -39.42 -2.85 -26.88
CA TYR A 216 -38.28 -3.41 -27.60
C TYR A 216 -38.45 -3.23 -29.10
N GLY A 217 -37.36 -3.03 -29.86
CA GLY A 217 -37.40 -2.97 -31.33
C GLY A 217 -37.43 -4.35 -31.98
N LEU A 218 -36.90 -5.35 -31.27
CA LEU A 218 -36.97 -6.76 -31.60
C LEU A 218 -37.53 -7.54 -30.40
N ALA A 219 -38.56 -8.36 -30.63
CA ALA A 219 -39.07 -9.32 -29.65
C ALA A 219 -39.09 -10.73 -30.25
N VAL A 220 -38.46 -11.70 -29.58
CA VAL A 220 -38.44 -13.10 -29.98
C VAL A 220 -38.99 -13.93 -28.81
N ILE A 221 -40.18 -14.50 -28.97
CA ILE A 221 -40.93 -15.15 -27.90
C ILE A 221 -41.20 -16.61 -28.28
N SER A 222 -40.95 -17.55 -27.37
CA SER A 222 -41.18 -19.00 -27.56
C SER A 222 -40.72 -19.49 -28.94
N SER A 223 -39.53 -19.06 -29.37
CA SER A 223 -39.00 -19.26 -30.72
C SER A 223 -37.61 -19.93 -30.69
N GLY A 224 -37.18 -20.52 -31.79
CA GLY A 224 -35.88 -21.15 -31.97
C GLY A 224 -35.03 -20.43 -33.01
N ILE A 225 -33.79 -20.13 -32.65
CA ILE A 225 -32.78 -19.51 -33.51
C ILE A 225 -31.65 -20.49 -33.75
N GLY A 226 -31.33 -20.70 -35.01
CA GLY A 226 -30.22 -21.49 -35.50
C GLY A 226 -30.61 -22.89 -35.99
N PRO A 227 -29.71 -23.58 -36.73
CA PRO A 227 -28.29 -23.27 -36.91
C PRO A 227 -28.02 -21.99 -37.73
N SER A 228 -26.96 -21.24 -37.41
CA SER A 228 -26.48 -20.09 -38.21
C SER A 228 -24.96 -20.06 -38.33
N TYR A 229 -24.45 -19.46 -39.41
CA TYR A 229 -23.00 -19.47 -39.71
C TYR A 229 -22.20 -18.46 -38.88
N PHE A 230 -22.78 -17.29 -38.61
CA PHE A 230 -22.17 -16.23 -37.81
C PHE A 230 -22.98 -16.04 -36.54
N ASP A 231 -23.78 -14.98 -36.44
CA ASP A 231 -24.46 -14.61 -35.21
C ASP A 231 -25.92 -15.09 -35.20
N GLY A 232 -26.48 -15.35 -34.03
CA GLY A 232 -27.92 -15.58 -33.90
C GLY A 232 -28.67 -14.25 -34.07
N ILE A 233 -28.37 -13.29 -33.20
CA ILE A 233 -28.88 -11.92 -33.28
C ILE A 233 -27.69 -10.95 -33.28
N ASP A 234 -27.58 -10.09 -34.29
CA ASP A 234 -26.65 -8.95 -34.31
C ASP A 234 -27.44 -7.64 -34.24
N ALA A 235 -27.40 -6.98 -33.09
CA ALA A 235 -28.20 -5.80 -32.79
C ALA A 235 -27.33 -4.59 -32.45
N THR A 236 -27.59 -3.46 -33.11
CA THR A 236 -26.94 -2.18 -32.84
C THR A 236 -27.97 -1.11 -32.49
N ASN A 237 -27.75 -0.43 -31.36
CA ASN A 237 -28.55 0.68 -30.84
C ASN A 237 -30.06 0.40 -30.78
N THR A 238 -30.46 -0.87 -30.72
CA THR A 238 -31.86 -1.31 -30.75
C THR A 238 -32.13 -2.27 -29.59
N PRO A 239 -33.12 -2.01 -28.71
CA PRO A 239 -33.44 -2.88 -27.58
C PRO A 239 -34.04 -4.22 -28.04
N VAL A 240 -33.59 -5.32 -27.44
CA VAL A 240 -33.97 -6.69 -27.80
C VAL A 240 -34.58 -7.44 -26.63
N LEU A 241 -35.70 -8.12 -26.85
CA LEU A 241 -36.28 -9.12 -25.95
C LEU A 241 -36.16 -10.51 -26.57
N VAL A 242 -35.62 -11.47 -25.83
CA VAL A 242 -35.67 -12.90 -26.15
C VAL A 242 -36.25 -13.64 -24.96
N LYS A 243 -37.41 -14.25 -25.13
CA LYS A 243 -38.16 -14.88 -24.05
C LYS A 243 -38.57 -16.30 -24.42
N GLY A 244 -38.21 -17.25 -23.57
CA GLY A 244 -38.62 -18.64 -23.66
C GLY A 244 -39.61 -19.06 -22.57
N GLU A 245 -39.86 -20.37 -22.52
CA GLU A 245 -40.70 -21.02 -21.53
C GLU A 245 -39.87 -21.70 -20.43
N LEU A 246 -40.47 -21.81 -19.25
CA LEU A 246 -39.90 -22.56 -18.13
C LEU A 246 -40.48 -23.97 -18.12
N ASP A 247 -39.64 -24.93 -17.77
CA ASP A 247 -40.10 -26.25 -17.36
C ASP A 247 -40.72 -26.16 -15.95
N PRO A 248 -42.03 -26.43 -15.79
CA PRO A 248 -42.71 -26.33 -14.50
C PRO A 248 -42.14 -27.28 -13.43
N ALA A 249 -41.44 -28.36 -13.83
CA ALA A 249 -40.87 -29.32 -12.90
C ALA A 249 -39.53 -28.85 -12.31
N THR A 250 -38.75 -28.08 -13.07
CA THR A 250 -37.40 -27.67 -12.69
C THR A 250 -37.25 -26.17 -12.45
N ASP A 251 -38.23 -25.35 -12.82
CA ASP A 251 -38.19 -23.88 -12.81
C ASP A 251 -36.98 -23.31 -13.59
N ARG A 252 -36.51 -24.06 -14.60
CA ARG A 252 -35.41 -23.69 -15.52
C ARG A 252 -35.95 -23.55 -16.95
N ALA A 253 -35.21 -22.87 -17.82
CA ALA A 253 -35.55 -22.83 -19.26
C ALA A 253 -35.78 -24.24 -19.82
N ASP A 254 -36.89 -24.45 -20.52
CA ASP A 254 -37.32 -25.77 -20.97
C ASP A 254 -36.49 -26.32 -22.15
N GLY A 255 -35.82 -25.42 -22.87
CA GLY A 255 -35.03 -25.71 -24.05
C GLY A 255 -35.83 -26.20 -25.26
N LYS A 256 -37.16 -26.07 -25.26
CA LYS A 256 -38.06 -26.42 -26.38
C LYS A 256 -38.61 -25.18 -27.05
N PHE A 257 -39.01 -24.19 -26.25
CA PHE A 257 -39.60 -22.94 -26.70
C PHE A 257 -38.77 -21.77 -26.16
N GLY A 258 -37.81 -21.30 -26.95
CA GLY A 258 -36.80 -20.32 -26.51
C GLY A 258 -35.40 -20.91 -26.58
N THR A 259 -34.91 -21.15 -27.78
CA THR A 259 -33.58 -21.73 -28.02
C THR A 259 -32.73 -20.87 -28.93
N VAL A 260 -31.44 -20.77 -28.63
CA VAL A 260 -30.42 -20.20 -29.52
C VAL A 260 -29.31 -21.24 -29.64
N ASN A 261 -29.19 -21.90 -30.79
CA ASN A 261 -28.35 -23.08 -30.90
C ASN A 261 -27.63 -23.23 -32.24
N ASN A 262 -26.48 -23.90 -32.23
CA ASN A 262 -25.65 -24.19 -33.39
C ASN A 262 -25.26 -22.92 -34.15
N ILE A 263 -24.70 -21.98 -33.41
CA ILE A 263 -24.32 -20.65 -33.90
C ILE A 263 -22.80 -20.63 -34.09
N GLY A 264 -22.32 -20.21 -35.27
CA GLY A 264 -20.89 -20.25 -35.59
C GLY A 264 -20.04 -19.17 -34.89
N SER A 265 -20.64 -18.07 -34.46
CA SER A 265 -19.98 -16.95 -33.77
C SER A 265 -20.68 -16.60 -32.44
N GLN A 266 -21.46 -15.52 -32.35
CA GLN A 266 -22.13 -15.09 -31.11
C GLN A 266 -23.62 -15.47 -31.10
N GLY A 267 -24.14 -15.98 -29.98
CA GLY A 267 -25.57 -16.22 -29.83
C GLY A 267 -26.37 -14.92 -29.97
N ILE A 268 -26.05 -13.94 -29.13
CA ILE A 268 -26.53 -12.55 -29.24
C ILE A 268 -25.32 -11.61 -29.17
N LYS A 269 -25.21 -10.72 -30.13
CA LYS A 269 -24.26 -9.62 -30.18
C LYS A 269 -25.00 -8.30 -30.13
N LEU A 270 -24.67 -7.46 -29.16
CA LEU A 270 -25.33 -6.19 -28.91
C LEU A 270 -24.31 -5.04 -28.78
N SER A 271 -24.58 -3.91 -29.42
CA SER A 271 -23.79 -2.69 -29.25
C SER A 271 -24.68 -1.48 -28.97
N PHE A 272 -24.36 -0.71 -27.93
CA PHE A 272 -25.04 0.55 -27.58
C PHE A 272 -24.00 1.66 -27.39
N ASP A 273 -24.07 2.68 -28.24
CA ASP A 273 -23.21 3.85 -28.17
C ASP A 273 -23.94 5.12 -27.67
N GLY A 274 -23.24 6.26 -27.69
CA GLY A 274 -23.81 7.55 -27.25
C GLY A 274 -24.94 8.10 -28.13
N SER A 275 -25.18 7.52 -29.30
CA SER A 275 -26.30 7.87 -30.20
C SER A 275 -27.54 6.99 -30.00
N ALA A 276 -27.44 5.93 -29.18
CA ALA A 276 -28.54 5.02 -28.92
C ALA A 276 -29.74 5.73 -28.27
N PRO A 277 -30.98 5.29 -28.55
CA PRO A 277 -32.17 5.82 -27.90
C PRO A 277 -32.20 5.48 -26.41
N ALA A 278 -32.84 6.34 -25.62
CA ALA A 278 -33.11 6.05 -24.21
C ALA A 278 -34.19 4.97 -24.10
N VAL A 279 -33.87 3.85 -23.46
CA VAL A 279 -34.74 2.67 -23.35
C VAL A 279 -34.71 2.11 -21.93
N ALA A 280 -35.73 1.33 -21.57
CA ALA A 280 -35.84 0.74 -20.23
C ALA A 280 -34.84 -0.41 -20.01
N ALA A 281 -34.56 -1.20 -21.05
CA ALA A 281 -33.54 -2.24 -21.07
C ALA A 281 -32.95 -2.34 -22.49
N ALA A 282 -31.64 -2.58 -22.58
CA ALA A 282 -30.95 -2.80 -23.85
C ALA A 282 -31.17 -4.22 -24.37
N LEU A 283 -31.17 -5.16 -23.44
CA LEU A 283 -31.35 -6.59 -23.67
C LEU A 283 -32.15 -7.16 -22.51
N ASP A 284 -33.13 -7.98 -22.84
CA ASP A 284 -33.93 -8.74 -21.90
C ASP A 284 -33.99 -10.20 -22.37
N VAL A 285 -33.35 -11.09 -21.62
CA VAL A 285 -33.26 -12.52 -21.91
C VAL A 285 -33.87 -13.29 -20.75
N GLU A 286 -35.01 -13.94 -20.99
CA GLU A 286 -35.75 -14.67 -19.96
C GLU A 286 -36.00 -16.11 -20.41
N ASN A 287 -35.59 -17.08 -19.58
CA ASN A 287 -35.91 -18.50 -19.78
C ASN A 287 -35.41 -19.06 -21.14
N VAL A 288 -34.27 -18.59 -21.64
CA VAL A 288 -33.72 -19.01 -22.92
C VAL A 288 -32.65 -20.07 -22.71
N THR A 289 -32.58 -21.05 -23.63
CA THR A 289 -31.50 -22.03 -23.66
C THR A 289 -30.54 -21.76 -24.82
N PHE A 290 -29.27 -21.50 -24.50
CA PHE A 290 -28.18 -21.33 -25.46
C PHE A 290 -27.37 -22.63 -25.59
N GLY A 291 -27.09 -23.08 -26.81
CA GLY A 291 -26.21 -24.25 -27.05
C GLY A 291 -26.86 -25.63 -26.79
N SER A 292 -28.16 -25.79 -27.08
CA SER A 292 -28.90 -27.05 -26.88
C SER A 292 -29.23 -27.77 -28.18
N SER A 293 -29.04 -29.08 -28.22
CA SER A 293 -29.32 -29.92 -29.39
C SER A 293 -30.79 -30.19 -29.70
N VAL A 294 -31.69 -29.65 -28.90
CA VAL A 294 -33.13 -29.82 -29.04
C VAL A 294 -33.61 -28.94 -30.19
N PRO A 295 -34.14 -29.52 -31.29
CA PRO A 295 -34.80 -28.74 -32.33
C PRO A 295 -35.98 -27.98 -31.76
N PHE A 296 -36.30 -26.82 -32.35
CA PHE A 296 -37.42 -26.00 -31.90
C PHE A 296 -38.74 -26.80 -31.83
N GLY A 297 -39.43 -26.72 -30.69
CA GLY A 297 -40.71 -27.40 -30.45
C GLY A 297 -40.63 -28.92 -30.27
N GLU A 298 -39.44 -29.52 -30.27
CA GLU A 298 -39.27 -30.96 -30.08
C GLU A 298 -39.57 -31.36 -28.62
N THR A 299 -40.49 -32.31 -28.44
CA THR A 299 -40.98 -32.67 -27.10
C THR A 299 -40.33 -33.92 -26.52
N SER A 300 -39.78 -34.79 -27.37
CA SER A 300 -39.21 -36.09 -26.99
C SER A 300 -37.70 -36.04 -26.66
N CYS A 301 -37.07 -34.90 -26.93
CA CYS A 301 -35.65 -34.67 -26.76
C CYS A 301 -35.46 -33.54 -25.75
N LEU A 302 -35.08 -33.84 -24.50
CA LEU A 302 -34.72 -32.81 -23.54
C LEU A 302 -33.23 -32.44 -23.70
N PRO A 303 -32.83 -31.20 -23.37
CA PRO A 303 -31.43 -30.78 -23.46
C PRO A 303 -30.53 -31.76 -22.69
N LEU A 304 -29.44 -32.22 -23.33
CA LEU A 304 -28.43 -33.13 -22.79
C LEU A 304 -28.89 -34.56 -22.43
N GLN A 305 -30.09 -35.01 -22.83
CA GLN A 305 -30.47 -36.43 -22.74
C GLN A 305 -29.99 -37.23 -23.96
N VAL A 306 -29.27 -38.33 -23.75
CA VAL A 306 -28.89 -39.27 -24.83
C VAL A 306 -30.18 -39.94 -25.35
N PRO A 307 -30.48 -39.94 -26.67
CA PRO A 307 -29.54 -39.84 -27.80
C PRO A 307 -29.31 -38.44 -28.42
N CYS A 308 -29.81 -37.36 -27.83
CA CYS A 308 -29.69 -36.02 -28.40
C CYS A 308 -28.26 -35.45 -28.25
N SER A 309 -27.59 -35.13 -29.37
CA SER A 309 -26.18 -34.71 -29.39
C SER A 309 -26.00 -33.21 -29.14
N ALA A 310 -25.38 -32.78 -28.03
CA ALA A 310 -25.25 -31.37 -27.63
C ALA A 310 -24.89 -30.38 -28.76
N GLY A 311 -25.59 -29.23 -28.81
CA GLY A 311 -25.32 -28.13 -29.72
C GLY A 311 -24.29 -27.15 -29.14
N SER A 312 -23.87 -26.13 -29.90
CA SER A 312 -22.80 -25.22 -29.47
C SER A 312 -22.95 -23.79 -29.98
N ILE A 313 -22.31 -22.85 -29.27
CA ILE A 313 -22.06 -21.48 -29.73
C ILE A 313 -20.55 -21.31 -29.95
N GLY A 314 -20.14 -20.84 -31.13
CA GLY A 314 -18.72 -20.80 -31.52
C GLY A 314 -17.84 -19.90 -30.64
N ASN A 315 -18.36 -18.75 -30.23
CA ASN A 315 -17.70 -17.78 -29.36
C ASN A 315 -18.53 -17.54 -28.09
N ASP A 316 -19.12 -16.36 -27.94
CA ASP A 316 -19.84 -15.93 -26.75
C ASP A 316 -21.34 -16.22 -26.90
N ALA A 317 -22.01 -16.75 -25.88
CA ALA A 317 -23.47 -16.91 -25.97
C ALA A 317 -24.17 -15.55 -25.97
N ILE A 318 -23.70 -14.61 -25.15
CA ILE A 318 -24.08 -13.20 -25.20
C ILE A 318 -22.83 -12.31 -25.12
N LEU A 319 -22.69 -11.39 -26.08
CA LEU A 319 -21.70 -10.32 -26.09
C LEU A 319 -22.41 -8.97 -26.19
N ALA A 320 -22.25 -8.10 -25.19
CA ALA A 320 -22.80 -6.75 -25.22
C ALA A 320 -21.75 -5.68 -24.89
N THR A 321 -21.67 -4.64 -25.71
CA THR A 321 -20.74 -3.51 -25.54
C THR A 321 -21.46 -2.19 -25.40
N PHE A 322 -21.11 -1.44 -24.37
CA PHE A 322 -21.68 -0.14 -24.04
C PHE A 322 -20.58 0.92 -23.98
N THR A 323 -20.70 1.99 -24.77
CA THR A 323 -19.74 3.11 -24.77
C THR A 323 -20.33 4.42 -24.27
N SER A 324 -21.65 4.46 -24.02
CA SER A 324 -22.32 5.60 -23.41
C SER A 324 -22.03 5.68 -21.89
N SER A 325 -22.13 6.88 -21.33
CA SER A 325 -21.84 7.12 -19.90
C SER A 325 -22.94 6.60 -18.96
N ASN A 326 -24.14 6.35 -19.48
CA ASN A 326 -25.26 5.81 -18.72
C ASN A 326 -26.08 4.87 -19.62
N PRO A 327 -25.54 3.69 -19.93
CA PRO A 327 -26.23 2.75 -20.78
C PRO A 327 -27.47 2.18 -20.10
N PRO A 328 -28.49 1.81 -20.88
CA PRO A 328 -29.64 1.07 -20.36
C PRO A 328 -29.21 -0.28 -19.78
N PRO A 329 -29.94 -0.82 -18.78
CA PRO A 329 -29.59 -2.07 -18.12
C PRO A 329 -29.76 -3.27 -19.07
N VAL A 330 -29.05 -4.35 -18.73
CA VAL A 330 -29.19 -5.68 -19.34
C VAL A 330 -29.85 -6.61 -18.32
N ILE A 331 -30.84 -7.37 -18.75
CA ILE A 331 -31.58 -8.35 -17.94
C ILE A 331 -31.35 -9.73 -18.53
N ILE A 332 -30.85 -10.67 -17.72
CA ILE A 332 -30.62 -12.07 -18.09
C ILE A 332 -31.08 -12.92 -16.91
N ASN A 333 -32.18 -13.66 -17.08
CA ASN A 333 -32.85 -14.34 -16.00
C ASN A 333 -33.23 -15.78 -16.35
N LYS A 334 -33.04 -16.71 -15.41
CA LYS A 334 -33.47 -18.11 -15.49
C LYS A 334 -33.09 -18.84 -16.79
N SER A 335 -31.99 -18.44 -17.40
CA SER A 335 -31.53 -18.95 -18.69
C SER A 335 -30.42 -19.99 -18.52
N ARG A 336 -30.22 -20.83 -19.53
CA ARG A 336 -29.19 -21.88 -19.54
C ARG A 336 -28.20 -21.66 -20.67
N PHE A 337 -26.92 -21.80 -20.35
CA PHE A 337 -25.81 -21.51 -21.25
C PHE A 337 -24.92 -22.73 -21.38
N TYR A 338 -24.96 -23.38 -22.53
CA TYR A 338 -24.20 -24.58 -22.81
C TYR A 338 -23.13 -24.32 -23.86
N ARG A 339 -21.91 -24.78 -23.56
CA ARG A 339 -20.85 -25.00 -24.57
C ARG A 339 -20.61 -23.78 -25.47
N ALA A 340 -20.65 -22.57 -24.92
CA ALA A 340 -20.08 -21.41 -25.58
C ALA A 340 -18.57 -21.59 -25.70
N GLY A 341 -17.97 -21.35 -26.87
CA GLY A 341 -16.53 -21.50 -27.08
C GLY A 341 -15.69 -20.49 -26.26
N SER A 342 -16.27 -19.34 -25.92
CA SER A 342 -15.68 -18.28 -25.10
C SER A 342 -16.52 -18.04 -23.83
N PHE A 343 -17.02 -16.83 -23.57
CA PHE A 343 -17.79 -16.55 -22.36
C PHE A 343 -19.25 -17.02 -22.53
N GLY A 344 -19.90 -17.40 -21.43
CA GLY A 344 -21.36 -17.51 -21.43
C GLY A 344 -21.97 -16.12 -21.65
N VAL A 345 -21.58 -15.17 -20.79
CA VAL A 345 -22.00 -13.76 -20.91
C VAL A 345 -20.79 -12.83 -20.79
N GLU A 346 -20.54 -12.01 -21.81
CA GLU A 346 -19.56 -10.91 -21.79
C GLU A 346 -20.30 -9.56 -21.90
N LEU A 347 -20.24 -8.74 -20.84
CA LEU A 347 -20.77 -7.38 -20.84
C LEU A 347 -19.63 -6.38 -20.60
N SER A 348 -19.42 -5.45 -21.54
CA SER A 348 -18.43 -4.38 -21.40
C SER A 348 -19.10 -3.01 -21.25
N GLY A 349 -18.76 -2.28 -20.18
CA GLY A 349 -19.32 -0.96 -19.89
C GLY A 349 -20.75 -0.97 -19.35
N ALA A 350 -21.28 -2.14 -18.98
CA ALA A 350 -22.66 -2.26 -18.51
C ALA A 350 -22.90 -1.52 -17.19
N ASN A 351 -24.08 -0.92 -17.06
CA ASN A 351 -24.51 -0.22 -15.85
C ASN A 351 -25.71 -0.94 -15.23
N ARG A 352 -25.53 -1.41 -13.99
CA ARG A 352 -26.48 -2.13 -13.14
C ARG A 352 -27.17 -3.31 -13.88
N PRO A 353 -26.42 -4.26 -14.46
CA PRO A 353 -27.02 -5.42 -15.09
C PRO A 353 -27.72 -6.31 -14.04
N VAL A 354 -28.80 -6.95 -14.44
CA VAL A 354 -29.53 -7.96 -13.68
C VAL A 354 -29.24 -9.31 -14.32
N ILE A 355 -28.46 -10.15 -13.66
CA ILE A 355 -28.08 -11.48 -14.14
C ILE A 355 -28.40 -12.47 -13.04
N LYS A 356 -29.53 -13.17 -13.13
CA LYS A 356 -30.07 -13.97 -12.02
C LYS A 356 -30.48 -15.37 -12.40
N ASP A 357 -30.25 -16.28 -11.46
CA ASP A 357 -30.77 -17.66 -11.49
C ASP A 357 -30.43 -18.41 -12.80
N ASN A 358 -29.28 -18.09 -13.41
CA ASN A 358 -28.82 -18.71 -14.65
C ASN A 358 -27.88 -19.89 -14.37
N ASN A 359 -27.82 -20.82 -15.31
CA ASN A 359 -26.95 -22.00 -15.25
C ASN A 359 -26.00 -22.03 -16.45
N PHE A 360 -24.71 -22.18 -16.15
CA PHE A 360 -23.61 -22.21 -17.10
C PHE A 360 -22.94 -23.58 -17.05
N ASP A 361 -22.92 -24.27 -18.19
CA ASP A 361 -22.36 -25.60 -18.30
C ASP A 361 -21.38 -25.66 -19.49
N CYS A 362 -20.12 -26.02 -19.20
CA CYS A 362 -19.07 -26.25 -20.19
C CYS A 362 -18.69 -25.07 -21.09
N ASN A 363 -18.96 -23.83 -20.69
CA ASN A 363 -18.59 -22.63 -21.45
C ASN A 363 -17.09 -22.36 -21.31
N GLY A 364 -16.42 -21.92 -22.38
CA GLY A 364 -15.08 -21.39 -22.28
C GLY A 364 -13.99 -22.40 -21.91
N SER A 365 -14.28 -23.70 -22.01
CA SER A 365 -13.42 -24.80 -21.55
C SER A 365 -12.15 -25.03 -22.37
N GLY A 366 -11.97 -24.30 -23.48
CA GLY A 366 -10.85 -24.47 -24.39
C GLY A 366 -10.88 -25.78 -25.20
N SER A 367 -12.03 -26.47 -25.23
CA SER A 367 -12.25 -27.68 -26.03
C SER A 367 -12.23 -27.39 -27.54
N PRO A 368 -11.41 -28.10 -28.35
CA PRO A 368 -11.32 -27.88 -29.78
C PRO A 368 -12.49 -28.49 -30.56
N LYS A 369 -13.35 -29.29 -29.90
CA LYS A 369 -14.50 -29.96 -30.51
C LYS A 369 -15.70 -29.98 -29.55
N PRO A 370 -16.86 -29.42 -29.94
CA PRO A 370 -18.04 -29.32 -29.06
C PRO A 370 -18.73 -30.63 -28.66
N LYS A 371 -18.24 -31.83 -29.02
CA LYS A 371 -19.07 -33.05 -28.98
C LYS A 371 -18.90 -33.96 -27.75
N ASP A 372 -17.72 -34.19 -27.17
CA ASP A 372 -17.57 -35.32 -26.24
C ASP A 372 -17.01 -35.01 -24.83
N THR A 373 -16.27 -33.91 -24.62
CA THR A 373 -15.68 -33.55 -23.31
C THR A 373 -15.61 -32.04 -23.08
N CYS A 374 -15.94 -31.58 -21.87
CA CYS A 374 -15.87 -30.18 -21.45
C CYS A 374 -14.46 -29.74 -21.00
N VAL A 375 -13.43 -30.40 -21.53
CA VAL A 375 -12.02 -30.13 -21.20
C VAL A 375 -11.23 -30.08 -22.50
N GLY A 376 -10.46 -29.01 -22.70
CA GLY A 376 -9.52 -28.91 -23.81
C GLY A 376 -8.21 -28.17 -23.47
N PRO A 377 -7.23 -28.21 -24.39
CA PRO A 377 -5.93 -27.58 -24.21
C PRO A 377 -5.93 -26.07 -24.51
N GLY A 378 -7.06 -25.49 -24.93
CA GLY A 378 -7.20 -24.07 -25.24
C GLY A 378 -7.19 -23.16 -24.01
N LEU A 379 -7.30 -21.84 -24.24
CA LEU A 379 -7.46 -20.87 -23.16
C LEU A 379 -8.81 -21.03 -22.48
N LYS A 380 -8.79 -20.88 -21.15
CA LYS A 380 -9.99 -20.85 -20.33
C LYS A 380 -10.65 -19.47 -20.33
N TYR A 381 -11.97 -19.45 -20.47
CA TYR A 381 -12.82 -18.27 -20.31
C TYR A 381 -13.75 -18.47 -19.11
N SER A 382 -14.24 -17.38 -18.52
CA SER A 382 -15.18 -17.46 -17.39
C SER A 382 -16.63 -17.63 -17.84
N ALA A 383 -17.48 -18.13 -16.95
CA ALA A 383 -18.93 -18.19 -17.19
C ALA A 383 -19.52 -16.80 -17.50
N ILE A 384 -19.19 -15.83 -16.65
CA ILE A 384 -19.60 -14.43 -16.79
C ILE A 384 -18.35 -13.54 -16.78
N TYR A 385 -18.28 -12.57 -17.68
CA TYR A 385 -17.30 -11.51 -17.68
C TYR A 385 -17.97 -10.13 -17.71
N LEU A 386 -17.75 -9.37 -16.64
CA LEU A 386 -18.20 -7.99 -16.49
C LEU A 386 -16.97 -7.07 -16.58
N ASN A 387 -16.76 -6.48 -17.75
CA ASN A 387 -15.62 -5.64 -18.05
C ASN A 387 -15.96 -4.15 -17.89
N ASN A 388 -15.25 -3.43 -17.02
CA ASN A 388 -15.52 -2.02 -16.72
C ASN A 388 -17.01 -1.75 -16.39
N ALA A 389 -17.62 -2.64 -15.62
CA ALA A 389 -19.04 -2.60 -15.30
C ALA A 389 -19.30 -1.86 -13.98
N THR A 390 -20.47 -1.24 -13.88
CA THR A 390 -21.02 -0.78 -12.60
C THR A 390 -22.08 -1.78 -12.17
N ALA A 391 -21.82 -2.60 -11.15
CA ALA A 391 -22.66 -3.76 -10.83
C ALA A 391 -23.00 -3.88 -9.34
N ASP A 392 -24.14 -4.49 -9.06
CA ASP A 392 -24.54 -4.95 -7.72
C ASP A 392 -24.43 -6.48 -7.68
N LEU A 393 -23.31 -6.99 -7.15
CA LEU A 393 -23.01 -8.42 -7.07
C LEU A 393 -23.75 -9.15 -5.93
N GLU A 394 -24.56 -8.44 -5.15
CA GLU A 394 -25.24 -8.98 -3.98
C GLU A 394 -26.75 -9.08 -4.18
N THR A 395 -27.31 -8.22 -5.03
CA THR A 395 -28.76 -8.20 -5.28
C THR A 395 -29.15 -8.32 -6.75
N SER A 396 -28.25 -8.01 -7.69
CA SER A 396 -28.58 -7.96 -9.12
C SER A 396 -27.86 -9.03 -9.95
N VAL A 397 -26.63 -9.37 -9.59
CA VAL A 397 -25.87 -10.49 -10.21
C VAL A 397 -25.74 -11.61 -9.19
N THR A 398 -26.74 -12.49 -9.12
CA THR A 398 -26.91 -13.44 -8.00
C THR A 398 -27.43 -14.80 -8.46
N ASN A 399 -27.20 -15.84 -7.66
CA ASN A 399 -27.70 -17.20 -7.88
C ASN A 399 -27.34 -17.80 -9.26
N ASN A 400 -26.28 -17.31 -9.89
CA ASN A 400 -25.75 -17.92 -11.10
C ASN A 400 -24.88 -19.11 -10.70
N VAL A 401 -25.12 -20.26 -11.31
CA VAL A 401 -24.41 -21.51 -11.05
C VAL A 401 -23.61 -21.94 -12.27
N GLY A 402 -22.43 -22.51 -12.02
CA GLY A 402 -21.54 -23.05 -13.04
C GLY A 402 -21.19 -24.51 -12.79
N HIS A 403 -20.83 -25.22 -13.85
CA HIS A 403 -20.21 -26.55 -13.82
C HIS A 403 -19.37 -26.76 -15.09
N GLU A 404 -18.13 -27.20 -14.90
CA GLU A 404 -17.19 -27.50 -16.00
C GLU A 404 -16.92 -26.32 -16.98
N ASP A 405 -17.19 -25.07 -16.59
CA ASP A 405 -16.76 -23.92 -17.38
C ASP A 405 -15.22 -23.81 -17.32
N GLY A 406 -14.64 -23.05 -18.27
CA GLY A 406 -13.21 -22.76 -18.26
C GLY A 406 -12.76 -22.20 -16.91
N LEU A 407 -13.53 -21.25 -16.39
CA LEU A 407 -13.50 -20.76 -15.02
C LEU A 407 -14.94 -20.60 -14.53
N ASP A 408 -15.32 -21.37 -13.52
CA ASP A 408 -16.62 -21.28 -12.83
C ASP A 408 -16.60 -20.02 -11.92
N ALA A 409 -16.60 -18.86 -12.57
CA ALA A 409 -16.44 -17.56 -11.94
C ALA A 409 -17.17 -16.45 -12.68
N ILE A 410 -17.51 -15.42 -11.93
CA ILE A 410 -17.79 -14.07 -12.43
C ILE A 410 -16.47 -13.31 -12.41
N ALA A 411 -15.89 -13.13 -13.59
CA ALA A 411 -14.75 -12.26 -13.79
C ALA A 411 -15.24 -10.80 -13.82
N PHE A 412 -14.68 -9.94 -12.96
CA PHE A 412 -15.16 -8.58 -12.75
C PHE A 412 -14.04 -7.55 -12.86
N SER A 413 -14.39 -6.36 -13.35
CA SER A 413 -13.62 -5.13 -13.22
C SER A 413 -14.59 -3.95 -13.25
N GLY A 414 -14.36 -2.94 -12.41
CA GLY A 414 -15.21 -1.75 -12.36
C GLY A 414 -15.68 -1.43 -10.95
N THR A 415 -16.93 -0.95 -10.83
CA THR A 415 -17.44 -0.31 -9.61
C THR A 415 -18.61 -1.09 -9.02
N ILE A 416 -18.56 -1.31 -7.72
CA ILE A 416 -19.66 -1.89 -6.96
C ILE A 416 -20.62 -0.79 -6.53
N VAL A 417 -21.90 -1.01 -6.78
CA VAL A 417 -22.99 -0.15 -6.34
C VAL A 417 -24.06 -1.00 -5.70
N TYR A 418 -24.83 -0.39 -4.80
CA TYR A 418 -25.97 -1.05 -4.18
C TYR A 418 -27.27 -0.40 -4.65
N GLY A 419 -28.39 -1.11 -4.52
CA GLY A 419 -29.72 -0.49 -4.56
C GLY A 419 -29.90 0.56 -3.46
N PRO A 420 -30.72 1.60 -3.67
CA PRO A 420 -30.95 2.67 -2.69
C PRO A 420 -31.59 2.18 -1.37
N THR A 421 -32.18 0.99 -1.37
CA THR A 421 -32.83 0.36 -0.21
C THR A 421 -31.94 -0.67 0.50
N VAL A 422 -30.75 -0.97 -0.01
CA VAL A 422 -29.87 -1.99 0.55
C VAL A 422 -29.14 -1.40 1.77
N THR A 423 -29.51 -1.87 2.96
CA THR A 423 -28.85 -1.52 4.22
C THR A 423 -28.77 -2.77 5.10
N PRO A 424 -27.57 -3.17 5.59
CA PRO A 424 -26.27 -2.55 5.34
C PRO A 424 -25.75 -2.80 3.92
N GLN A 425 -24.95 -1.87 3.41
CA GLN A 425 -24.23 -2.01 2.13
C GLN A 425 -22.99 -2.90 2.32
N VAL A 426 -23.08 -4.16 1.92
CA VAL A 426 -22.05 -5.17 2.15
C VAL A 426 -21.82 -5.97 0.88
N LEU A 427 -20.57 -6.09 0.45
CA LEU A 427 -20.11 -7.05 -0.55
C LEU A 427 -19.41 -8.20 0.17
N THR A 428 -19.95 -9.42 0.07
CA THR A 428 -19.34 -10.61 0.64
C THR A 428 -18.58 -11.36 -0.44
N TRP A 429 -17.27 -11.54 -0.24
CA TRP A 429 -16.46 -12.27 -1.19
C TRP A 429 -16.90 -13.73 -1.33
N LYS A 430 -17.06 -14.20 -2.57
CA LYS A 430 -17.38 -15.60 -2.90
C LYS A 430 -16.19 -16.23 -3.60
N ASN A 431 -15.70 -17.35 -3.07
CA ASN A 431 -14.60 -18.10 -3.68
C ASN A 431 -15.03 -18.66 -5.03
N ALA A 432 -14.26 -18.36 -6.07
CA ALA A 432 -14.36 -19.08 -7.33
C ALA A 432 -13.69 -20.45 -7.18
N THR A 433 -14.34 -21.52 -7.62
CA THR A 433 -13.87 -22.90 -7.58
C THR A 433 -14.26 -23.55 -8.89
N ASN A 434 -13.43 -24.40 -9.50
CA ASN A 434 -13.93 -25.25 -10.59
C ASN A 434 -14.29 -26.62 -10.00
N ASP A 435 -15.59 -26.90 -9.85
CA ASP A 435 -16.09 -28.22 -9.43
C ASP A 435 -16.63 -28.97 -10.66
N PRO A 436 -16.01 -30.10 -11.06
CA PRO A 436 -16.46 -30.89 -12.21
C PRO A 436 -17.59 -31.87 -11.87
N SER A 437 -18.12 -31.88 -10.64
CA SER A 437 -19.08 -32.91 -10.21
C SER A 437 -20.53 -32.45 -10.16
N ALA A 438 -20.80 -31.15 -9.96
CA ALA A 438 -22.15 -30.60 -9.89
C ALA A 438 -22.19 -29.06 -10.06
N ASP A 439 -23.39 -28.55 -10.38
CA ASP A 439 -23.74 -27.13 -10.30
C ASP A 439 -23.35 -26.56 -8.93
N HIS A 440 -22.61 -25.45 -8.94
CA HIS A 440 -22.27 -24.69 -7.75
C HIS A 440 -22.28 -23.19 -8.05
N LEU A 441 -22.41 -22.37 -7.00
CA LEU A 441 -22.46 -20.91 -7.17
C LEU A 441 -21.14 -20.39 -7.75
N LEU A 442 -21.24 -19.52 -8.75
CA LEU A 442 -20.08 -18.81 -9.30
C LEU A 442 -19.47 -17.87 -8.25
N GLY A 443 -18.16 -17.96 -8.07
CA GLY A 443 -17.39 -17.03 -7.25
C GLY A 443 -16.82 -15.85 -8.03
N TYR A 444 -16.00 -15.01 -7.39
CA TYR A 444 -15.50 -13.78 -8.00
C TYR A 444 -14.01 -13.86 -8.35
N LEU A 445 -13.63 -13.19 -9.46
CA LEU A 445 -12.23 -12.96 -9.85
C LEU A 445 -12.07 -11.51 -10.34
N LEU A 446 -11.02 -10.81 -9.92
CA LEU A 446 -10.78 -9.44 -10.37
C LEU A 446 -9.77 -9.40 -11.53
N THR A 447 -10.25 -8.97 -12.70
CA THR A 447 -9.46 -8.88 -13.94
C THR A 447 -8.75 -7.54 -14.12
N SER A 448 -9.17 -6.54 -13.34
CA SER A 448 -8.55 -5.22 -13.17
C SER A 448 -8.97 -4.68 -11.80
N ASP A 449 -9.13 -3.36 -11.66
CA ASP A 449 -9.44 -2.74 -10.36
C ASP A 449 -10.88 -3.05 -9.93
N LEU A 450 -11.05 -3.21 -8.61
CA LEU A 450 -12.33 -3.22 -7.92
C LEU A 450 -12.49 -1.87 -7.21
N ASN A 451 -13.58 -1.14 -7.49
CA ASN A 451 -13.89 0.11 -6.80
C ASN A 451 -15.14 -0.05 -5.93
N LEU A 452 -15.02 0.24 -4.64
CA LEU A 452 -16.13 0.31 -3.68
C LEU A 452 -16.11 1.69 -3.02
N ASN A 453 -17.09 2.52 -3.34
CA ASN A 453 -17.14 3.94 -2.92
C ASN A 453 -17.97 4.18 -1.65
N SER A 454 -18.51 3.11 -1.05
CA SER A 454 -19.21 3.10 0.23
C SER A 454 -19.48 1.67 0.68
N GLY A 455 -19.76 1.46 1.97
CA GLY A 455 -20.15 0.15 2.51
C GLY A 455 -18.96 -0.68 3.02
N THR A 456 -19.07 -2.00 2.97
CA THR A 456 -18.04 -2.90 3.52
C THR A 456 -17.77 -4.08 2.58
N LEU A 457 -16.49 -4.34 2.28
CA LEU A 457 -16.03 -5.59 1.70
C LEU A 457 -15.76 -6.59 2.83
N VAL A 458 -16.54 -7.66 2.88
CA VAL A 458 -16.39 -8.77 3.83
C VAL A 458 -15.69 -9.93 3.14
N VAL A 459 -14.57 -10.38 3.71
CA VAL A 459 -13.85 -11.56 3.25
C VAL A 459 -14.02 -12.67 4.30
N PRO A 460 -14.79 -13.72 4.00
CA PRO A 460 -15.00 -14.83 4.92
C PRO A 460 -13.73 -15.62 5.24
N ALA A 461 -13.83 -16.54 6.21
CA ALA A 461 -12.75 -17.47 6.53
C ALA A 461 -12.30 -18.24 5.29
N ASP A 462 -11.01 -18.54 5.21
CA ASP A 462 -10.42 -19.38 4.16
C ASP A 462 -10.72 -18.91 2.71
N SER A 463 -11.13 -17.65 2.55
CA SER A 463 -11.49 -17.07 1.27
C SER A 463 -10.26 -16.59 0.50
N VAL A 464 -10.23 -16.82 -0.80
CA VAL A 464 -9.12 -16.43 -1.68
C VAL A 464 -9.60 -15.34 -2.63
N VAL A 465 -9.10 -14.12 -2.43
CA VAL A 465 -9.32 -12.95 -3.27
C VAL A 465 -8.20 -12.86 -4.29
N LYS A 466 -8.54 -13.02 -5.58
CA LYS A 466 -7.58 -12.92 -6.69
C LYS A 466 -7.79 -11.65 -7.48
N SER A 467 -6.71 -10.91 -7.70
CA SER A 467 -6.74 -9.67 -8.47
C SER A 467 -5.58 -9.50 -9.43
N LYS A 468 -5.83 -8.85 -10.55
CA LYS A 468 -4.82 -8.28 -11.45
C LYS A 468 -4.64 -6.76 -11.22
N GLY A 469 -5.66 -6.09 -10.70
CA GLY A 469 -5.64 -4.65 -10.36
C GLY A 469 -5.62 -4.40 -8.85
N ALA A 470 -5.87 -3.17 -8.44
CA ALA A 470 -6.01 -2.78 -7.04
C ALA A 470 -7.44 -3.04 -6.51
N ILE A 471 -7.56 -3.21 -5.19
CA ILE A 471 -8.85 -3.19 -4.49
C ILE A 471 -8.98 -1.82 -3.84
N ASN A 472 -9.77 -0.92 -4.43
CA ASN A 472 -9.95 0.45 -4.00
C ASN A 472 -11.24 0.60 -3.18
N LEU A 473 -11.09 0.95 -1.91
CA LEU A 473 -12.16 1.13 -0.93
C LEU A 473 -12.16 2.60 -0.50
N THR A 474 -12.97 3.43 -1.14
CA THR A 474 -13.06 4.87 -0.84
C THR A 474 -14.27 5.13 0.03
N GLY A 475 -14.10 5.69 1.24
CA GLY A 475 -15.20 5.85 2.19
C GLY A 475 -15.86 4.51 2.58
N ALA A 476 -15.10 3.42 2.53
CA ALA A 476 -15.58 2.05 2.70
C ALA A 476 -14.65 1.24 3.62
N ALA A 477 -15.19 0.17 4.20
CA ALA A 477 -14.46 -0.68 5.13
C ALA A 477 -14.02 -2.02 4.50
N LEU A 478 -12.89 -2.54 4.95
CA LEU A 478 -12.46 -3.92 4.75
C LEU A 478 -12.65 -4.72 6.05
N LYS A 479 -13.35 -5.84 5.95
CA LYS A 479 -13.53 -6.82 7.03
C LYS A 479 -13.08 -8.20 6.60
N ALA A 480 -11.79 -8.48 6.78
CA ALA A 480 -11.17 -9.80 6.69
C ALA A 480 -10.83 -10.32 8.10
N SER A 481 -11.83 -10.32 8.98
CA SER A 481 -11.67 -10.62 10.42
C SER A 481 -11.66 -12.11 10.75
N ALA A 482 -12.10 -12.96 9.81
CA ALA A 482 -12.08 -14.41 9.97
C ALA A 482 -10.73 -14.96 9.46
N PRO A 483 -10.14 -15.94 10.18
CA PRO A 483 -8.80 -16.45 9.86
C PRO A 483 -8.77 -17.19 8.51
N GLY A 484 -7.58 -17.25 7.90
CA GLY A 484 -7.29 -18.08 6.73
C GLY A 484 -7.51 -17.42 5.37
N SER A 485 -8.02 -16.19 5.32
CA SER A 485 -8.21 -15.49 4.04
C SER A 485 -6.89 -15.14 3.34
N VAL A 486 -6.89 -15.13 2.01
CA VAL A 486 -5.71 -14.84 1.18
C VAL A 486 -6.05 -13.84 0.08
N PHE A 487 -5.32 -12.73 0.02
CA PHE A 487 -5.33 -11.78 -1.08
C PHE A 487 -4.08 -12.01 -1.93
N THR A 488 -4.26 -12.25 -3.23
CA THR A 488 -3.15 -12.64 -4.11
C THR A 488 -3.39 -12.25 -5.56
N SER A 489 -2.34 -12.41 -6.37
CA SER A 489 -2.40 -12.20 -7.82
C SER A 489 -3.35 -13.18 -8.50
N LEU A 490 -4.00 -12.74 -9.57
CA LEU A 490 -4.72 -13.61 -10.48
C LEU A 490 -3.82 -14.70 -11.09
N ARG A 491 -2.48 -14.56 -11.06
CA ARG A 491 -1.52 -15.57 -11.52
C ARG A 491 -1.07 -16.54 -10.43
N ASP A 492 -1.56 -16.42 -9.21
CA ASP A 492 -1.25 -17.37 -8.14
C ASP A 492 -2.01 -18.68 -8.38
N ASN A 493 -1.38 -19.82 -8.06
CA ASN A 493 -1.94 -21.16 -8.27
C ASN A 493 -2.80 -21.64 -7.08
N LEU A 494 -3.15 -20.76 -6.14
CA LEU A 494 -4.00 -21.05 -4.99
C LEU A 494 -5.50 -21.08 -5.38
N ASN A 495 -6.30 -22.00 -4.84
CA ASN A 495 -7.74 -22.13 -5.17
C ASN A 495 -7.98 -22.37 -6.69
N ILE A 496 -8.86 -21.63 -7.37
CA ILE A 496 -9.11 -21.79 -8.82
C ILE A 496 -7.85 -21.55 -9.65
N LYS A 497 -7.49 -22.51 -10.50
CA LYS A 497 -6.34 -22.40 -11.42
C LYS A 497 -6.71 -21.56 -12.64
N SER A 498 -6.39 -20.27 -12.56
CA SER A 498 -6.61 -19.26 -13.58
C SER A 498 -5.66 -19.35 -14.77
N CYS A 499 -4.50 -20.02 -14.68
CA CYS A 499 -3.61 -20.20 -15.82
C CYS A 499 -3.73 -21.60 -16.47
N PRO A 500 -3.66 -21.69 -17.81
CA PRO A 500 -3.79 -20.58 -18.76
C PRO A 500 -5.27 -20.16 -18.91
N SER A 501 -5.54 -18.85 -18.86
CA SER A 501 -6.84 -18.26 -19.22
C SER A 501 -6.64 -17.00 -20.04
N VAL A 502 -7.71 -16.50 -20.65
CA VAL A 502 -7.70 -15.22 -21.38
C VAL A 502 -7.24 -14.03 -20.54
N PHE A 503 -7.34 -14.09 -19.22
CA PHE A 503 -6.88 -13.03 -18.33
C PHE A 503 -5.39 -13.13 -18.00
N VAL A 504 -4.89 -14.36 -17.88
CA VAL A 504 -3.52 -14.70 -17.47
C VAL A 504 -2.98 -15.93 -18.20
N GLN A 505 -1.98 -15.73 -19.04
CA GLN A 505 -1.46 -16.76 -19.96
C GLN A 505 -0.35 -17.63 -19.36
N SER A 506 0.42 -17.09 -18.43
CA SER A 506 1.57 -17.76 -17.80
C SER A 506 1.52 -17.57 -16.29
N CYS A 507 1.92 -18.57 -15.52
CA CYS A 507 1.99 -18.52 -14.06
C CYS A 507 3.36 -19.02 -13.60
N PRO A 508 4.39 -18.14 -13.56
CA PRO A 508 5.72 -18.51 -13.12
C PRO A 508 5.72 -18.86 -11.63
N SER A 509 6.65 -19.73 -11.24
CA SER A 509 6.86 -20.11 -9.85
C SER A 509 8.35 -19.95 -9.53
N PRO A 510 8.73 -19.08 -8.56
CA PRO A 510 7.86 -18.19 -7.78
C PRO A 510 7.32 -17.01 -8.61
N LEU A 511 6.20 -16.43 -8.18
CA LEU A 511 5.70 -15.16 -8.71
C LEU A 511 6.55 -13.99 -8.19
N PRO A 512 6.84 -12.96 -9.01
CA PRO A 512 7.52 -11.76 -8.54
C PRO A 512 6.57 -10.87 -7.70
N ALA A 513 7.13 -9.90 -6.98
CA ALA A 513 6.35 -8.87 -6.30
C ALA A 513 5.75 -7.87 -7.29
N GLY A 514 4.67 -7.16 -6.90
CA GLY A 514 4.02 -6.16 -7.75
C GLY A 514 3.13 -6.73 -8.86
N GLU A 515 2.68 -7.97 -8.74
CA GLU A 515 1.81 -8.64 -9.72
C GLU A 515 0.37 -8.11 -9.71
N TRP A 516 -0.01 -7.35 -8.67
CA TRP A 516 -1.28 -6.64 -8.55
C TRP A 516 -1.13 -5.40 -7.66
N GLY A 517 -2.17 -4.57 -7.60
CA GLY A 517 -2.08 -3.24 -6.97
C GLY A 517 -1.99 -3.23 -5.44
N GLY A 518 -2.59 -4.21 -4.77
CA GLY A 518 -2.78 -4.19 -3.32
C GLY A 518 -4.17 -3.74 -2.89
N ILE A 519 -4.31 -3.47 -1.59
CA ILE A 519 -5.56 -2.99 -0.97
C ILE A 519 -5.38 -1.52 -0.62
N ASN A 520 -6.25 -0.65 -1.16
CA ASN A 520 -6.24 0.78 -0.92
C ASN A 520 -7.51 1.18 -0.16
N LEU A 521 -7.35 1.80 1.01
CA LEU A 521 -8.40 2.33 1.88
C LEU A 521 -8.28 3.86 1.91
N VAL A 522 -9.21 4.56 1.27
CA VAL A 522 -9.15 6.01 1.07
C VAL A 522 -10.26 6.70 1.85
N GLY A 523 -9.89 7.35 2.95
CA GLY A 523 -10.77 8.20 3.75
C GLY A 523 -10.65 9.68 3.38
N SER A 524 -10.94 10.57 4.34
CA SER A 524 -10.92 12.02 4.12
C SER A 524 -10.40 12.77 5.34
N SER A 525 -9.52 13.74 5.12
CA SER A 525 -9.04 14.62 6.17
C SER A 525 -10.07 15.68 6.58
N THR A 526 -11.05 15.97 5.71
CA THR A 526 -12.06 17.03 5.92
C THR A 526 -13.48 16.49 6.14
N ASP A 527 -13.80 15.30 5.61
CA ASP A 527 -15.11 14.66 5.77
C ASP A 527 -15.04 13.56 6.85
N ALA A 528 -15.60 13.87 8.03
CA ALA A 528 -15.63 12.95 9.15
C ALA A 528 -16.43 11.68 8.86
N THR A 529 -17.46 11.74 8.01
CA THR A 529 -18.29 10.57 7.68
C THR A 529 -17.52 9.58 6.81
N MET A 530 -16.79 10.07 5.79
CA MET A 530 -15.91 9.23 4.97
C MET A 530 -14.75 8.67 5.78
N ARG A 531 -14.14 9.48 6.65
CA ARG A 531 -13.09 9.02 7.58
C ARG A 531 -13.59 7.89 8.47
N ASP A 532 -14.74 8.08 9.11
CA ASP A 532 -15.30 7.12 10.07
C ASP A 532 -15.75 5.81 9.42
N ALA A 533 -16.14 5.85 8.14
CA ALA A 533 -16.47 4.69 7.34
C ALA A 533 -15.24 3.91 6.84
N THR A 534 -14.07 4.56 6.75
CA THR A 534 -12.84 3.95 6.21
C THR A 534 -12.09 3.21 7.30
N ILE A 535 -12.30 1.90 7.40
CA ILE A 535 -11.72 1.02 8.41
C ILE A 535 -11.15 -0.23 7.75
N GLY A 536 -9.94 -0.65 8.12
CA GLY A 536 -9.37 -1.94 7.73
C GLY A 536 -9.25 -2.90 8.91
N THR A 537 -9.80 -4.11 8.80
CA THR A 537 -9.59 -5.20 9.77
C THR A 537 -9.15 -6.46 9.05
N ILE A 538 -7.94 -6.94 9.37
CA ILE A 538 -7.32 -8.12 8.79
C ILE A 538 -6.83 -9.00 9.94
N ASN A 539 -7.25 -10.27 9.97
CA ASN A 539 -6.91 -11.18 11.05
C ASN A 539 -6.51 -12.55 10.50
N SER A 540 -5.28 -12.99 10.81
CA SER A 540 -4.73 -14.27 10.37
C SER A 540 -4.91 -14.49 8.86
N ALA A 541 -4.62 -13.47 8.05
CA ALA A 541 -4.79 -13.47 6.60
C ALA A 541 -3.45 -13.29 5.87
N ALA A 542 -3.35 -13.76 4.63
CA ALA A 542 -2.16 -13.58 3.79
C ALA A 542 -2.38 -12.57 2.67
N ILE A 543 -1.44 -11.66 2.46
CA ILE A 543 -1.40 -10.72 1.33
C ILE A 543 -0.11 -11.00 0.57
N ARG A 544 -0.21 -11.43 -0.70
CA ARG A 544 0.94 -11.93 -1.47
C ARG A 544 1.13 -11.17 -2.77
N TYR A 545 2.39 -10.92 -3.15
CA TYR A 545 2.77 -10.41 -4.48
C TYR A 545 2.18 -9.04 -4.85
N ALA A 546 1.74 -8.25 -3.88
CA ALA A 546 1.15 -6.93 -4.12
C ALA A 546 2.23 -5.89 -4.46
N THR A 547 1.82 -4.75 -5.03
CA THR A 547 2.71 -3.58 -5.16
C THR A 547 2.94 -2.99 -3.78
N THR A 548 1.89 -2.49 -3.14
CA THR A 548 1.84 -2.20 -1.70
C THR A 548 0.87 -3.20 -1.07
N GLY A 549 1.19 -3.81 0.07
CA GLY A 549 0.29 -4.80 0.68
C GLY A 549 -1.04 -4.17 1.08
N VAL A 550 -0.99 -3.18 1.98
CA VAL A 550 -2.13 -2.37 2.39
C VAL A 550 -1.72 -0.90 2.44
N HIS A 551 -2.49 -0.04 1.76
CA HIS A 551 -2.38 1.41 1.86
C HIS A 551 -3.64 1.97 2.50
N ILE A 552 -3.51 2.76 3.57
CA ILE A 552 -4.62 3.48 4.17
C ILE A 552 -4.29 4.96 4.34
N VAL A 553 -5.19 5.83 3.90
CA VAL A 553 -5.03 7.28 3.99
C VAL A 553 -6.25 7.94 4.59
N ASN A 554 -6.04 8.80 5.60
CA ASN A 554 -7.07 9.57 6.29
C ASN A 554 -8.31 8.75 6.72
N GLY A 555 -8.10 7.49 7.11
CA GLY A 555 -9.14 6.60 7.61
C GLY A 555 -9.29 6.67 9.12
N LYS A 556 -10.22 5.90 9.67
CA LYS A 556 -10.44 5.80 11.11
C LYS A 556 -9.44 4.88 11.80
N SER A 557 -9.13 3.73 11.21
CA SER A 557 -8.15 2.78 11.76
C SER A 557 -7.80 1.66 10.78
N LEU A 558 -6.57 1.14 10.87
CA LEU A 558 -6.18 -0.16 10.29
C LEU A 558 -5.67 -1.10 11.38
N THR A 559 -6.26 -2.28 11.47
CA THR A 559 -5.87 -3.33 12.41
C THR A 559 -5.50 -4.60 11.66
N ILE A 560 -4.27 -5.06 11.85
CA ILE A 560 -3.74 -6.32 11.31
C ILE A 560 -3.27 -7.17 12.48
N THR A 561 -3.94 -8.30 12.72
CA THR A 561 -3.67 -9.15 13.88
C THR A 561 -3.58 -10.61 13.49
N SER A 562 -3.20 -11.46 14.44
CA SER A 562 -3.28 -12.92 14.29
C SER A 562 -4.00 -13.49 15.50
N SER A 563 -4.89 -14.45 15.25
CA SER A 563 -5.61 -15.13 16.31
C SER A 563 -4.76 -16.27 16.91
N PRO A 564 -4.77 -16.45 18.24
CA PRO A 564 -4.08 -17.58 18.87
C PRO A 564 -4.52 -18.92 18.25
N GLY A 565 -3.56 -19.78 17.91
CA GLY A 565 -3.82 -21.09 17.30
C GLY A 565 -4.17 -21.06 15.79
N SER A 566 -4.29 -19.88 15.18
CA SER A 566 -4.44 -19.72 13.72
C SER A 566 -3.07 -19.44 13.06
N PRO A 567 -2.92 -19.66 11.75
CA PRO A 567 -1.77 -19.15 11.00
C PRO A 567 -1.56 -17.66 11.25
N ARG A 568 -0.30 -17.22 11.31
CA ARG A 568 0.05 -15.80 11.42
C ARG A 568 -0.42 -15.06 10.18
N SER A 569 -0.86 -13.82 10.37
CA SER A 569 -1.01 -12.88 9.26
C SER A 569 0.31 -12.76 8.53
N PHE A 570 0.24 -12.65 7.22
CA PHE A 570 1.38 -12.76 6.35
C PHE A 570 1.30 -11.69 5.26
N ILE A 571 2.38 -10.94 5.03
CA ILE A 571 2.44 -9.91 3.99
C ILE A 571 3.76 -10.08 3.22
N GLY A 572 3.69 -10.47 1.95
CA GLY A 572 4.86 -10.46 1.06
C GLY A 572 4.91 -11.55 -0.04
N PRO A 573 5.88 -11.45 -0.96
CA PRO A 573 6.71 -10.27 -1.15
C PRO A 573 5.89 -9.08 -1.68
N THR A 574 6.31 -7.84 -1.35
CA THR A 574 5.73 -6.60 -1.90
C THR A 574 6.77 -5.82 -2.71
N PHE A 575 6.34 -5.05 -3.71
CA PHE A 575 7.27 -4.25 -4.55
C PHE A 575 7.65 -2.92 -3.90
N ALA A 576 6.72 -2.33 -3.13
CA ALA A 576 6.89 -1.11 -2.35
C ALA A 576 6.72 -1.46 -0.86
N ASP A 577 5.71 -0.93 -0.17
CA ASP A 577 5.55 -1.13 1.27
C ASP A 577 4.69 -2.36 1.60
N GLY A 578 5.00 -3.03 2.71
CA GLY A 578 4.08 -4.02 3.29
C GLY A 578 2.79 -3.36 3.76
N VAL A 579 2.92 -2.33 4.59
CA VAL A 579 1.84 -1.48 5.06
C VAL A 579 2.26 -0.01 4.96
N LEU A 580 1.46 0.81 4.28
CA LEU A 580 1.60 2.26 4.23
C LEU A 580 0.37 2.91 4.88
N ALA A 581 0.61 3.73 5.90
CA ALA A 581 -0.45 4.44 6.61
C ALA A 581 -0.18 5.95 6.65
N GLU A 582 -1.09 6.73 6.10
CA GLU A 582 -1.00 8.19 6.05
C GLU A 582 -2.16 8.80 6.84
N GLY A 583 -1.86 9.57 7.89
CA GLY A 583 -2.86 10.22 8.72
C GLY A 583 -3.91 9.29 9.35
N THR A 584 -3.58 8.02 9.55
CA THR A 584 -4.51 6.98 10.05
C THR A 584 -3.85 6.14 11.14
N PRO A 585 -4.47 5.95 12.32
CA PRO A 585 -3.88 5.12 13.37
C PRO A 585 -3.85 3.64 12.94
N ILE A 586 -2.76 2.95 13.28
CA ILE A 586 -2.54 1.56 12.88
C ILE A 586 -2.12 0.68 14.06
N ALA A 587 -2.57 -0.58 14.03
CA ALA A 587 -2.16 -1.63 14.95
C ALA A 587 -1.80 -2.91 14.19
N VAL A 588 -0.53 -3.32 14.24
CA VAL A 588 -0.01 -4.51 13.56
C VAL A 588 0.61 -5.47 14.57
N THR A 589 0.04 -6.66 14.75
CA THR A 589 0.51 -7.67 15.71
C THR A 589 0.49 -9.08 15.10
N GLY A 590 1.39 -9.95 15.56
CA GLY A 590 1.46 -11.34 15.12
C GLY A 590 1.79 -11.55 13.64
N THR A 591 2.23 -10.52 12.91
CA THR A 591 2.33 -10.53 11.44
C THR A 591 3.74 -10.88 10.98
N THR A 592 3.85 -11.67 9.91
CA THR A 592 5.12 -12.02 9.26
C THR A 592 5.23 -11.32 7.91
N PHE A 593 6.30 -10.55 7.72
CA PHE A 593 6.66 -9.89 6.47
C PHE A 593 7.76 -10.69 5.76
N SER A 594 7.39 -11.67 4.93
CA SER A 594 8.33 -12.59 4.29
C SER A 594 7.82 -13.11 2.93
N CYS A 595 8.57 -14.00 2.27
CA CYS A 595 8.12 -14.66 1.04
C CYS A 595 7.30 -15.92 1.33
N PRO A 596 6.27 -16.26 0.51
CA PRO A 596 5.37 -17.38 0.77
C PRO A 596 6.05 -18.75 0.79
N THR A 597 7.15 -18.90 0.04
CA THR A 597 7.89 -20.15 -0.11
C THR A 597 9.40 -19.88 -0.06
N GLY A 598 10.05 -20.34 1.01
CA GLY A 598 11.51 -20.25 1.14
C GLY A 598 12.04 -18.81 1.31
N PRO A 599 13.37 -18.64 1.28
CA PRO A 599 13.99 -17.33 1.36
C PRO A 599 13.66 -16.49 0.12
N CYS A 600 13.43 -15.20 0.31
CA CYS A 600 13.23 -14.27 -0.78
C CYS A 600 14.51 -14.16 -1.65
N SER A 601 14.36 -14.06 -2.98
CA SER A 601 15.47 -13.73 -3.88
C SER A 601 15.90 -12.25 -3.81
N GLY A 602 15.22 -11.47 -2.99
CA GLY A 602 15.41 -10.05 -2.71
C GLY A 602 14.78 -9.70 -1.37
N PRO A 603 14.50 -8.42 -1.08
CA PRO A 603 13.82 -8.04 0.16
C PRO A 603 12.38 -8.58 0.17
N SER A 604 11.84 -8.93 1.36
CA SER A 604 10.46 -9.40 1.46
C SER A 604 9.46 -8.25 1.30
N SER A 605 9.79 -7.08 1.82
CA SER A 605 9.11 -5.83 1.51
C SER A 605 10.00 -4.95 0.68
N GLY A 606 9.47 -4.37 -0.40
CA GLY A 606 10.22 -3.48 -1.29
C GLY A 606 10.89 -2.34 -0.55
N ASN A 607 10.16 -1.28 -0.19
CA ASN A 607 10.71 -0.12 0.51
C ASN A 607 10.74 -0.35 2.02
N HIS A 608 9.57 -0.42 2.67
CA HIS A 608 9.43 -0.62 4.11
C HIS A 608 8.56 -1.82 4.46
N GLY A 609 8.78 -2.43 5.62
CA GLY A 609 7.79 -3.35 6.20
C GLY A 609 6.50 -2.61 6.54
N ILE A 610 6.61 -1.60 7.40
CA ILE A 610 5.56 -0.67 7.80
C ILE A 610 6.12 0.75 7.69
N LEU A 611 5.39 1.64 7.00
CA LEU A 611 5.61 3.09 7.03
C LEU A 611 4.35 3.80 7.54
N ALA A 612 4.48 4.53 8.64
CA ALA A 612 3.44 5.38 9.19
C ALA A 612 3.84 6.86 9.07
N ASP A 613 3.10 7.61 8.26
CA ASP A 613 3.29 9.05 8.09
C ASP A 613 2.11 9.82 8.69
N PHE A 614 2.37 10.45 9.84
CA PHE A 614 1.39 11.26 10.57
C PHE A 614 1.67 12.76 10.44
N ARG A 615 2.52 13.19 9.49
CA ARG A 615 2.77 14.61 9.25
C ARG A 615 1.48 15.32 8.86
N GLY A 616 1.16 16.39 9.58
CA GLY A 616 -0.08 17.15 9.39
C GLY A 616 -1.34 16.46 9.96
N ALA A 617 -1.23 15.25 10.51
CA ALA A 617 -2.30 14.64 11.27
C ALA A 617 -2.32 15.24 12.70
N GLY A 618 -3.51 15.62 13.18
CA GLY A 618 -3.69 15.91 14.61
C GLY A 618 -3.54 14.63 15.46
N PRO A 619 -3.70 14.71 16.78
CA PRO A 619 -3.65 13.53 17.65
C PRO A 619 -4.65 12.46 17.19
N LEU A 620 -4.15 11.27 16.87
CA LEU A 620 -4.94 10.14 16.40
C LEU A 620 -5.30 9.23 17.58
N THR A 621 -6.57 8.85 17.67
CA THR A 621 -7.01 7.87 18.66
C THR A 621 -6.48 6.48 18.30
N GLY A 622 -5.39 6.05 18.95
CA GLY A 622 -4.77 4.74 18.77
C GLY A 622 -3.29 4.81 18.37
N GLY A 623 -2.88 5.85 17.64
CA GLY A 623 -1.48 6.09 17.25
C GLY A 623 -0.86 4.98 16.38
N LEU A 624 0.44 4.76 16.55
CA LEU A 624 1.23 3.71 15.89
C LEU A 624 1.49 2.57 16.87
N LYS A 625 0.94 1.37 16.61
CA LYS A 625 1.18 0.18 17.42
C LYS A 625 1.71 -0.97 16.57
N VAL A 626 2.91 -1.43 16.88
CA VAL A 626 3.55 -2.55 16.20
C VAL A 626 4.04 -3.55 17.24
N GLY A 627 3.26 -4.61 17.40
CA GLY A 627 3.45 -5.65 18.41
C GLY A 627 2.71 -5.33 19.71
N GLY A 628 3.23 -5.82 20.84
CA GLY A 628 2.64 -5.56 22.16
C GLY A 628 2.87 -6.67 23.17
N ALA A 629 2.64 -6.37 24.45
CA ALA A 629 2.73 -7.32 25.55
C ALA A 629 1.68 -8.45 25.41
N GLY A 630 2.14 -9.70 25.37
CA GLY A 630 1.26 -10.89 25.26
C GLY A 630 0.71 -11.15 23.85
N ALA A 631 1.02 -10.29 22.88
CA ALA A 631 0.75 -10.55 21.47
C ALA A 631 1.83 -11.46 20.88
N ALA A 632 1.49 -12.20 19.82
CA ALA A 632 2.52 -12.85 19.01
C ALA A 632 3.44 -11.78 18.39
N ASN A 633 4.75 -12.06 18.37
CA ASN A 633 5.75 -11.15 17.79
C ASN A 633 5.38 -10.79 16.35
N ASN A 634 5.85 -9.65 15.83
CA ASN A 634 5.94 -9.47 14.37
C ASN A 634 7.33 -9.93 13.91
N THR A 635 7.42 -10.38 12.66
CA THR A 635 8.69 -10.83 12.06
C THR A 635 8.90 -10.15 10.72
N PHE A 636 10.06 -9.56 10.49
CA PHE A 636 10.42 -8.88 9.25
C PHE A 636 11.66 -9.52 8.64
N GLU A 637 11.51 -10.08 7.43
CA GLU A 637 12.56 -10.79 6.69
C GLU A 637 13.13 -9.94 5.53
N GLY A 638 13.64 -8.76 5.87
CA GLY A 638 14.33 -7.86 4.94
C GLY A 638 13.46 -6.81 4.26
N SER A 639 14.00 -5.60 4.15
CA SER A 639 13.42 -4.46 3.41
C SER A 639 14.54 -3.60 2.80
N VAL A 640 14.25 -2.81 1.76
CA VAL A 640 15.27 -1.90 1.18
C VAL A 640 15.67 -0.81 2.17
N ASN A 641 14.71 -0.26 2.91
CA ASN A 641 14.92 0.76 3.94
C ASN A 641 14.63 0.17 5.33
N GLU A 642 13.78 0.81 6.13
CA GLU A 642 13.40 0.34 7.46
C GLU A 642 12.42 -0.82 7.42
N ALA A 643 12.45 -1.68 8.45
CA ALA A 643 11.33 -2.60 8.67
C ALA A 643 10.13 -1.84 9.26
N ILE A 644 10.40 -0.89 10.15
CA ILE A 644 9.39 -0.03 10.78
C ILE A 644 9.86 1.43 10.69
N GLY A 645 9.13 2.25 9.94
CA GLY A 645 9.34 3.69 9.84
C GLY A 645 8.12 4.46 10.36
N GLY A 646 8.36 5.48 11.20
CA GLY A 646 7.32 6.38 11.70
C GLY A 646 7.75 7.84 11.68
N VAL A 647 6.96 8.72 11.07
CA VAL A 647 7.25 10.17 10.99
C VAL A 647 6.05 11.01 11.41
N GLY A 648 6.31 12.20 11.97
CA GLY A 648 5.25 13.09 12.48
C GLY A 648 4.59 12.55 13.76
N LEU A 649 5.36 11.92 14.64
CA LEU A 649 4.84 11.16 15.78
C LEU A 649 4.46 12.02 17.01
N ALA A 650 4.64 13.34 16.93
CA ALA A 650 4.37 14.24 18.06
C ALA A 650 2.89 14.19 18.49
N GLY A 651 2.64 14.01 19.78
CA GLY A 651 1.33 13.87 20.39
C GLY A 651 0.69 12.48 20.23
N GLN A 652 1.29 11.59 19.43
CA GLN A 652 0.77 10.27 19.08
C GLN A 652 1.23 9.22 20.08
N ALA A 653 0.39 8.24 20.39
CA ALA A 653 0.85 7.04 21.10
C ALA A 653 1.71 6.19 20.15
N VAL A 654 2.91 5.80 20.57
CA VAL A 654 3.82 4.99 19.75
C VAL A 654 4.27 3.78 20.56
N ASP A 655 3.75 2.60 20.24
CA ASP A 655 4.05 1.34 20.92
C ASP A 655 4.74 0.38 19.93
N ILE A 656 6.07 0.21 20.03
CA ILE A 656 6.86 -0.71 19.20
C ILE A 656 7.46 -1.78 20.10
N GLU A 657 6.84 -2.95 20.14
CA GLU A 657 7.19 -3.99 21.13
C GLU A 657 7.32 -5.39 20.54
N ASN A 658 8.29 -6.17 21.01
CA ASN A 658 8.45 -7.61 20.73
C ASN A 658 8.51 -7.94 19.23
N ASN A 659 9.23 -7.14 18.45
CA ASN A 659 9.42 -7.36 17.01
C ASN A 659 10.76 -8.05 16.72
N GLU A 660 10.74 -9.03 15.81
CA GLU A 660 11.93 -9.67 15.25
C GLU A 660 12.24 -9.05 13.88
N ILE A 661 13.37 -8.38 13.73
CA ILE A 661 13.77 -7.68 12.51
C ILE A 661 15.08 -8.27 12.00
N HIS A 662 15.05 -8.72 10.74
CA HIS A 662 16.20 -9.30 10.06
C HIS A 662 16.48 -8.53 8.77
N ASN A 663 17.73 -8.10 8.57
CA ASN A 663 18.26 -7.60 7.30
C ASN A 663 17.50 -6.40 6.68
N ALA A 664 16.91 -5.53 7.50
CA ALA A 664 16.35 -4.26 7.02
C ALA A 664 17.48 -3.33 6.58
N GLY A 665 17.44 -2.80 5.36
CA GLY A 665 18.50 -1.94 4.86
C GLY A 665 19.83 -2.67 4.67
N ALA A 666 19.81 -3.95 4.30
CA ALA A 666 21.00 -4.78 4.18
C ALA A 666 21.83 -4.51 2.90
N ALA A 667 23.00 -5.13 2.82
CA ALA A 667 23.94 -4.99 1.69
C ALA A 667 23.25 -5.14 0.32
N GLY A 668 23.44 -4.13 -0.55
CA GLY A 668 22.79 -4.05 -1.87
C GLY A 668 21.52 -3.18 -1.90
N SER A 669 21.07 -2.65 -0.76
CA SER A 669 19.95 -1.70 -0.67
C SER A 669 20.42 -0.24 -0.50
N ALA A 670 19.47 0.71 -0.56
CA ALA A 670 19.73 2.12 -0.26
C ALA A 670 20.15 2.34 1.21
N GLY A 671 19.74 1.44 2.11
CA GLY A 671 20.15 1.33 3.51
C GLY A 671 19.44 2.32 4.45
N SER A 672 18.85 1.82 5.54
CA SER A 672 18.43 2.62 6.71
C SER A 672 18.41 1.75 7.98
N ALA A 673 18.03 2.34 9.12
CA ALA A 673 17.90 1.63 10.40
C ALA A 673 16.87 0.50 10.34
N GLY A 674 16.93 -0.47 11.26
CA GLY A 674 15.85 -1.46 11.38
C GLY A 674 14.52 -0.82 11.79
N ILE A 675 14.61 0.13 12.72
CA ILE A 675 13.50 0.96 13.21
C ILE A 675 13.91 2.43 13.15
N TYR A 676 13.10 3.28 12.52
CA TYR A 676 13.27 4.73 12.50
C TYR A 676 11.99 5.42 13.01
N LEU A 677 12.12 6.27 14.02
CA LEU A 677 11.00 7.01 14.61
C LEU A 677 11.38 8.49 14.75
N GLU A 678 10.56 9.37 14.21
CA GLU A 678 10.79 10.82 14.21
C GLU A 678 9.73 11.58 15.01
N GLY A 679 10.18 12.34 16.01
CA GLY A 679 9.34 13.25 16.81
C GLY A 679 8.46 12.56 17.85
N ALA A 680 8.82 11.36 18.32
CA ALA A 680 8.01 10.62 19.29
C ALA A 680 8.11 11.22 20.70
N ASP A 681 6.97 11.54 21.32
CA ASP A 681 6.86 12.10 22.68
C ASP A 681 6.13 11.17 23.68
N LYS A 682 5.45 10.13 23.19
CA LYS A 682 4.78 9.08 23.99
C LYS A 682 5.20 7.69 23.49
N LEU A 683 6.50 7.42 23.61
CA LEU A 683 7.14 6.22 23.08
C LEU A 683 7.22 5.08 24.10
N THR A 684 6.72 3.91 23.72
CA THR A 684 7.07 2.60 24.28
C THR A 684 7.88 1.84 23.21
N LEU A 685 9.13 1.52 23.50
CA LEU A 685 10.03 0.77 22.62
C LEU A 685 10.66 -0.39 23.40
N LYS A 686 10.06 -1.58 23.33
CA LYS A 686 10.41 -2.66 24.27
C LYS A 686 10.63 -4.03 23.62
N GLY A 687 11.70 -4.71 24.01
CA GLY A 687 11.89 -6.12 23.65
C GLY A 687 12.04 -6.39 22.15
N ASN A 688 12.44 -5.40 21.35
CA ASN A 688 12.68 -5.59 19.92
C ASN A 688 14.06 -6.19 19.70
N ASN A 689 14.14 -7.18 18.79
CA ASN A 689 15.40 -7.80 18.39
C ASN A 689 15.72 -7.46 16.94
N VAL A 690 16.77 -6.66 16.73
CA VAL A 690 17.15 -6.16 15.40
C VAL A 690 18.47 -6.78 14.98
N THR A 691 18.51 -7.42 13.81
CA THR A 691 19.70 -8.14 13.34
C THR A 691 20.01 -7.86 11.87
N GLY A 692 21.30 -7.81 11.52
CA GLY A 692 21.76 -7.63 10.14
C GLY A 692 21.35 -6.31 9.46
N SER A 693 20.79 -5.35 10.21
CA SER A 693 20.14 -4.17 9.66
C SER A 693 21.08 -2.97 9.55
N GLY A 694 20.75 -2.02 8.66
CA GLY A 694 21.54 -0.82 8.41
C GLY A 694 22.91 -1.07 7.77
N SER A 695 23.12 -2.27 7.20
CA SER A 695 24.40 -2.74 6.64
C SER A 695 24.57 -2.44 5.14
N GLY A 696 23.74 -1.55 4.58
CA GLY A 696 23.85 -1.05 3.21
C GLY A 696 25.09 -0.20 2.95
N ASN A 697 25.11 0.54 1.84
CA ASN A 697 26.29 1.36 1.44
C ASN A 697 26.62 2.47 2.46
N VAL A 698 25.60 2.97 3.15
CA VAL A 698 25.73 3.88 4.29
C VAL A 698 25.35 3.09 5.53
N HIS A 699 26.19 3.14 6.56
CA HIS A 699 25.95 2.39 7.80
C HIS A 699 24.99 3.14 8.73
N TYR A 700 23.93 2.46 9.18
CA TYR A 700 22.92 3.01 10.09
C TYR A 700 22.93 2.32 11.46
N PRO A 701 22.39 2.96 12.52
CA PRO A 701 22.11 2.29 13.78
C PRO A 701 21.03 1.21 13.62
N ALA A 702 20.92 0.32 14.61
CA ALA A 702 19.86 -0.69 14.62
C ALA A 702 18.49 -0.02 14.81
N ILE A 703 18.44 0.98 15.68
CA ILE A 703 17.27 1.81 15.94
C ILE A 703 17.71 3.28 15.93
N TRP A 704 16.93 4.13 15.28
CA TRP A 704 17.17 5.57 15.26
C TRP A 704 15.94 6.33 15.75
N LEU A 705 16.12 7.08 16.82
CA LEU A 705 15.11 7.91 17.45
C LEU A 705 15.43 9.38 17.21
N ASN A 706 14.89 9.94 16.13
CA ASN A 706 15.18 11.30 15.70
C ASN A 706 14.26 12.29 16.45
N ALA A 707 14.86 13.20 17.23
CA ALA A 707 14.15 14.22 18.00
C ALA A 707 13.06 13.67 18.95
N VAL A 708 13.43 12.77 19.86
CA VAL A 708 12.51 12.26 20.89
C VAL A 708 12.25 13.29 21.98
N SER A 709 11.06 13.25 22.58
CA SER A 709 10.72 14.08 23.74
C SER A 709 10.27 13.24 24.93
N ASN A 710 10.64 13.64 26.15
CA ASN A 710 10.32 12.96 27.39
C ASN A 710 10.61 11.44 27.38
N ALA A 711 11.62 11.02 26.62
CA ALA A 711 11.97 9.62 26.45
C ALA A 711 12.42 8.98 27.77
N ASP A 712 11.94 7.76 28.04
CA ASP A 712 12.13 7.09 29.33
C ASP A 712 12.87 5.76 29.14
N PHE A 713 14.19 5.84 29.26
CA PHE A 713 15.12 4.71 29.17
C PHE A 713 15.14 3.82 30.42
N SER A 714 14.31 4.12 31.42
CA SER A 714 14.23 3.34 32.65
C SER A 714 13.09 2.32 32.67
N GLY A 715 12.25 2.29 31.64
CA GLY A 715 11.16 1.34 31.51
C GLY A 715 10.57 1.27 30.10
N PRO A 716 9.90 2.33 29.60
CA PRO A 716 9.28 2.32 28.28
C PRO A 716 10.24 2.04 27.12
N ILE A 717 11.48 2.50 27.20
CA ILE A 717 12.55 2.14 26.26
C ILE A 717 13.48 1.15 26.95
N SER A 718 13.29 -0.16 26.75
CA SER A 718 14.07 -1.18 27.44
C SER A 718 14.11 -2.54 26.75
N GLY A 719 15.13 -3.35 27.05
CA GLY A 719 15.21 -4.74 26.61
C GLY A 719 15.35 -4.93 25.10
N ASN A 720 15.70 -3.89 24.34
CA ASN A 720 15.95 -4.00 22.90
C ASN A 720 17.33 -4.61 22.67
N THR A 721 17.40 -5.64 21.83
CA THR A 721 18.63 -6.39 21.52
C THR A 721 19.00 -6.26 20.06
N GLY A 722 20.26 -6.53 19.74
CA GLY A 722 20.65 -6.66 18.35
C GLY A 722 22.04 -7.21 18.12
N SER A 723 22.23 -7.75 16.92
CA SER A 723 23.51 -8.33 16.48
C SER A 723 23.72 -8.19 14.97
N GLY A 724 24.98 -8.01 14.56
CA GLY A 724 25.33 -7.91 13.14
C GLY A 724 24.76 -6.69 12.41
N ASN A 725 24.21 -5.70 13.13
CA ASN A 725 23.84 -4.41 12.56
C ASN A 725 25.09 -3.54 12.34
N ALA A 726 24.98 -2.51 11.51
CA ALA A 726 26.10 -1.62 11.20
C ALA A 726 26.72 -0.95 12.45
N LEU A 727 25.97 -0.11 13.16
CA LEU A 727 26.45 0.50 14.43
C LEU A 727 25.97 -0.25 15.69
N ASN A 728 25.07 -1.23 15.52
CA ASN A 728 24.51 -2.06 16.59
C ASN A 728 24.10 -1.31 17.87
N ALA A 729 23.48 -0.13 17.69
CA ALA A 729 23.10 0.79 18.75
C ALA A 729 21.70 1.39 18.53
N ILE A 730 21.19 2.02 19.57
CA ILE A 730 20.11 3.02 19.53
C ILE A 730 20.77 4.40 19.42
N ALA A 731 20.58 5.08 18.30
CA ALA A 731 21.01 6.48 18.15
C ALA A 731 19.85 7.42 18.46
N PHE A 732 20.09 8.49 19.22
CA PHE A 732 19.04 9.44 19.58
C PHE A 732 19.54 10.84 19.97
N HIS A 733 18.63 11.81 19.89
CA HIS A 733 18.75 13.15 20.46
C HIS A 733 17.36 13.69 20.84
N GLY A 734 17.33 14.84 21.51
CA GLY A 734 16.12 15.46 22.05
C GLY A 734 16.14 15.47 23.58
N ASP A 735 15.08 14.99 24.21
CA ASP A 735 14.91 15.08 25.66
C ASP A 735 14.49 13.75 26.31
N THR A 736 15.12 13.43 27.43
CA THR A 736 14.91 12.20 28.21
C THR A 736 14.54 12.54 29.65
N LYS A 737 13.90 11.60 30.36
CA LYS A 737 13.62 11.76 31.80
C LYS A 737 14.89 11.56 32.61
N LYS A 738 15.37 10.33 32.73
CA LYS A 738 16.65 9.98 33.34
C LYS A 738 17.37 9.03 32.40
N LEU A 739 18.69 8.98 32.48
CA LEU A 739 19.50 8.17 31.59
C LEU A 739 20.62 7.48 32.36
N ASP A 740 20.49 6.16 32.51
CA ASP A 740 21.60 5.30 32.89
C ASP A 740 22.28 4.86 31.60
N TRP A 741 23.56 5.20 31.42
CA TRP A 741 24.26 4.99 30.16
C TRP A 741 24.43 3.49 29.87
N GLN A 742 24.30 3.12 28.60
CA GLN A 742 24.49 1.76 28.12
C GLN A 742 25.51 1.77 26.98
N THR A 743 26.70 1.26 27.26
CA THR A 743 27.76 1.16 26.25
C THR A 743 27.43 0.11 25.18
N VAL A 744 27.72 0.44 23.92
CA VAL A 744 27.52 -0.45 22.77
C VAL A 744 28.37 -1.71 22.93
N HIS A 745 27.77 -2.88 22.72
CA HIS A 745 28.37 -4.21 22.91
C HIS A 745 28.79 -4.57 24.35
N ALA A 746 28.48 -3.75 25.36
CA ALA A 746 28.77 -4.09 26.76
C ALA A 746 27.87 -5.21 27.30
N THR A 747 26.66 -5.34 26.75
CA THR A 747 25.69 -6.40 27.10
C THR A 747 25.06 -6.98 25.84
N GLY A 748 24.09 -7.90 25.98
CA GLY A 748 23.25 -8.34 24.87
C GLY A 748 22.23 -7.29 24.38
N GLN A 749 22.06 -6.18 25.12
CA GLN A 749 21.17 -5.08 24.73
C GLN A 749 21.88 -4.08 23.82
N LEU A 750 21.11 -3.35 23.01
CA LEU A 750 21.63 -2.25 22.20
C LEU A 750 22.13 -1.11 23.10
N GLY A 751 23.35 -0.63 22.84
CA GLY A 751 23.89 0.55 23.52
C GLY A 751 23.48 1.86 22.87
N PHE A 752 23.97 2.96 23.40
CA PHE A 752 23.54 4.32 23.06
C PHE A 752 24.58 5.11 22.27
N ILE A 753 24.09 5.91 21.33
CA ILE A 753 24.86 6.93 20.61
C ILE A 753 24.04 8.22 20.62
N VAL A 754 24.66 9.34 20.97
CA VAL A 754 23.99 10.65 20.89
C VAL A 754 24.32 11.29 19.55
N ASP A 755 23.29 11.57 18.74
CA ASP A 755 23.45 12.12 17.39
C ASP A 755 23.15 13.63 17.28
N GLY A 756 22.96 14.31 18.42
CA GLY A 756 22.62 15.73 18.47
C GLY A 756 22.48 16.27 19.90
N ASN A 757 21.77 17.39 20.07
CA ASN A 757 21.53 17.97 21.40
C ASN A 757 20.70 17.02 22.27
N LEU A 758 21.16 16.81 23.51
CA LEU A 758 20.47 15.96 24.48
C LEU A 758 20.18 16.75 25.76
N LEU A 759 18.92 16.77 26.18
CA LEU A 759 18.51 17.22 27.50
C LEU A 759 18.12 16.00 28.35
N VAL A 760 18.79 15.78 29.47
CA VAL A 760 18.41 14.80 30.48
C VAL A 760 17.70 15.55 31.61
N ALA A 761 16.39 15.41 31.72
CA ALA A 761 15.57 16.15 32.68
C ALA A 761 15.82 15.77 34.16
N GLY A 762 16.41 14.62 34.39
CA GLY A 762 16.79 14.04 35.68
C GLY A 762 18.25 13.59 35.64
N ASP A 763 18.56 12.51 36.34
CA ASP A 763 19.95 12.07 36.54
C ASP A 763 20.55 11.45 35.27
N LEU A 764 21.84 11.70 35.06
CA LEU A 764 22.68 11.03 34.08
C LEU A 764 23.76 10.22 34.82
N THR A 765 23.75 8.90 34.65
CA THR A 765 24.70 7.99 35.29
C THR A 765 25.59 7.30 34.26
N LEU A 766 26.91 7.35 34.43
CA LEU A 766 27.88 6.55 33.67
C LEU A 766 28.71 5.71 34.65
N ALA A 767 28.73 4.40 34.42
CA ALA A 767 29.45 3.42 35.21
C ALA A 767 30.88 3.19 34.69
N SER A 768 31.68 2.45 35.47
CA SER A 768 33.07 2.14 35.10
C SER A 768 33.15 1.36 33.79
N GLY A 769 34.02 1.85 32.89
CA GLY A 769 34.23 1.34 31.54
C GLY A 769 33.22 1.84 30.51
N ASP A 770 32.30 2.75 30.87
CA ASP A 770 31.34 3.27 29.91
C ASP A 770 32.00 4.14 28.84
N TYR A 771 31.56 3.95 27.59
CA TYR A 771 31.97 4.73 26.42
C TYR A 771 30.76 5.47 25.85
N ALA A 772 30.80 6.80 25.91
CA ALA A 772 29.71 7.69 25.52
C ALA A 772 30.08 8.59 24.33
N PRO A 773 29.90 8.10 23.08
CA PRO A 773 30.21 8.87 21.90
C PRO A 773 29.07 9.83 21.52
N VAL A 774 29.43 11.06 21.17
CA VAL A 774 28.53 12.14 20.77
C VAL A 774 28.92 12.65 19.38
N GLN A 775 27.97 12.66 18.45
CA GLN A 775 28.22 13.12 17.08
C GLN A 775 28.34 14.64 16.98
N ALA A 776 27.42 15.35 17.62
CA ALA A 776 27.35 16.80 17.67
C ALA A 776 26.39 17.24 18.79
N GLY A 777 26.37 18.54 19.09
CA GLY A 777 25.46 19.13 20.07
C GLY A 777 25.93 18.98 21.53
N THR A 778 25.15 19.53 22.45
CA THR A 778 25.48 19.60 23.89
C THR A 778 24.63 18.60 24.69
N ILE A 779 25.22 18.00 25.73
CA ILE A 779 24.47 17.24 26.73
C ILE A 779 24.17 18.17 27.92
N THR A 780 22.90 18.47 28.13
CA THR A 780 22.41 19.25 29.27
C THR A 780 21.76 18.33 30.29
N VAL A 781 22.20 18.36 31.54
CA VAL A 781 21.66 17.54 32.63
C VAL A 781 20.97 18.46 33.64
N LYS A 782 19.70 18.16 33.97
CA LYS A 782 18.89 18.88 34.96
C LYS A 782 18.82 18.17 36.32
N GLY A 783 19.08 16.87 36.36
CA GLY A 783 19.38 16.15 37.60
C GLY A 783 20.88 16.15 37.91
N ALA A 784 21.30 15.18 38.71
CA ALA A 784 22.71 15.00 39.04
C ALA A 784 23.43 14.20 37.94
N LEU A 785 24.62 14.65 37.53
CA LEU A 785 25.57 13.83 36.79
C LEU A 785 26.41 13.00 37.75
N THR A 786 26.44 11.67 37.58
CA THR A 786 27.40 10.77 38.24
C THR A 786 28.15 9.97 37.18
N SER A 787 29.46 10.22 37.04
CA SER A 787 30.34 9.51 36.11
C SER A 787 31.51 8.89 36.87
N THR A 788 31.77 7.60 36.67
CA THR A 788 32.92 6.90 37.28
C THR A 788 33.67 6.13 36.20
N ASP A 789 34.95 6.41 35.99
CA ASP A 789 35.81 5.67 35.05
C ASP A 789 35.19 5.51 33.65
N ALA A 790 34.59 6.59 33.13
CA ALA A 790 33.89 6.61 31.85
C ALA A 790 34.54 7.61 30.87
N ASP A 791 34.36 7.33 29.58
CA ASP A 791 34.85 8.11 28.45
C ASP A 791 33.68 8.84 27.76
N LEU A 792 33.65 10.17 27.84
CA LEU A 792 32.72 11.02 27.09
C LEU A 792 33.47 11.75 25.98
N THR A 793 33.13 11.47 24.72
CA THR A 793 33.97 11.89 23.58
C THR A 793 33.19 12.06 22.27
N SER A 794 33.90 12.51 21.23
CA SER A 794 33.41 12.62 19.85
C SER A 794 33.13 11.23 19.25
N LEU A 795 32.02 11.08 18.55
CA LEU A 795 31.73 9.86 17.77
C LEU A 795 32.76 9.61 16.66
N LYS A 796 33.54 10.62 16.26
CA LYS A 796 34.66 10.45 15.31
C LYS A 796 35.82 9.66 15.91
N GLU A 797 35.94 9.67 17.24
CA GLU A 797 36.85 8.79 17.95
C GLU A 797 36.33 7.36 17.85
N GLN A 798 37.03 6.54 17.06
CA GLN A 798 36.63 5.16 16.79
C GLN A 798 37.16 4.21 17.86
N THR A 799 36.33 3.27 18.27
CA THR A 799 36.70 2.16 19.14
C THR A 799 36.33 0.83 18.49
N SER A 800 36.87 -0.28 19.01
CA SER A 800 36.49 -1.61 18.53
C SER A 800 35.02 -1.93 18.78
N SER A 801 34.39 -1.29 19.77
CA SER A 801 32.95 -1.43 20.05
C SER A 801 32.10 -0.48 19.21
N VAL A 802 32.62 0.67 18.75
CA VAL A 802 31.85 1.62 17.94
C VAL A 802 32.68 2.05 16.72
N VAL A 803 32.49 1.34 15.60
CA VAL A 803 33.11 1.68 14.31
C VAL A 803 32.18 2.63 13.54
N SER A 804 32.24 3.90 13.88
CA SER A 804 31.33 4.94 13.34
C SER A 804 31.66 5.39 11.91
N CYS A 805 32.89 5.22 11.44
CA CYS A 805 33.28 5.74 10.13
C CYS A 805 32.63 5.00 8.95
N GLY A 806 32.07 5.76 8.01
CA GLY A 806 31.24 5.27 6.92
C GLY A 806 29.76 5.17 7.30
N SER A 807 29.41 5.55 8.53
CA SER A 807 28.01 5.70 8.92
C SER A 807 27.38 6.98 8.41
N VAL A 808 26.05 7.04 8.53
CA VAL A 808 25.25 8.25 8.30
C VAL A 808 25.71 9.43 9.17
N PHE A 809 26.29 9.15 10.34
CA PHE A 809 26.75 10.14 11.31
C PHE A 809 28.19 10.60 11.08
N VAL A 810 29.06 9.70 10.61
CA VAL A 810 30.47 9.98 10.31
C VAL A 810 30.80 9.49 8.89
N PRO A 811 30.33 10.22 7.85
CA PRO A 811 30.52 9.80 6.48
C PRO A 811 31.99 9.87 6.04
N ARG A 812 32.37 9.01 5.10
CA ARG A 812 33.69 9.07 4.47
C ARG A 812 33.73 10.22 3.46
N VAL A 813 34.70 11.11 3.61
CA VAL A 813 34.97 12.16 2.62
C VAL A 813 36.14 11.69 1.76
N SER A 814 35.90 11.46 0.46
CA SER A 814 36.88 10.90 -0.47
C SER A 814 37.50 9.56 0.01
N GLY A 815 36.70 8.73 0.67
CA GLY A 815 37.12 7.42 1.21
C GLY A 815 37.80 7.47 2.58
N VAL A 816 38.10 8.67 3.10
CA VAL A 816 38.80 8.88 4.37
C VAL A 816 37.81 9.22 5.49
N CYS A 817 38.06 8.71 6.69
CA CYS A 817 37.28 9.05 7.88
C CYS A 817 37.60 10.48 8.33
N ALA A 818 36.59 11.23 8.77
CA ALA A 818 36.82 12.51 9.40
C ALA A 818 37.63 12.31 10.70
N PRO A 819 38.75 13.04 10.91
CA PRO A 819 39.49 12.95 12.16
C PRO A 819 38.69 13.61 13.29
N GLU A 820 38.93 13.15 14.51
CA GLU A 820 38.51 13.81 15.74
C GLU A 820 39.12 15.21 15.83
N SER A 821 38.38 16.16 16.38
CA SER A 821 38.82 17.55 16.51
C SER A 821 38.17 18.22 17.72
N PRO A 822 38.87 19.16 18.39
CA PRO A 822 38.25 19.99 19.42
C PRO A 822 36.97 20.65 18.89
N GLY A 823 35.90 20.59 19.67
CA GLY A 823 34.61 21.19 19.31
C GLY A 823 33.72 20.31 18.43
N ASP A 824 34.06 19.03 18.26
CA ASP A 824 33.20 18.05 17.58
C ASP A 824 31.81 17.97 18.22
N TRP A 825 31.71 18.21 19.52
CA TRP A 825 30.46 18.31 20.26
C TRP A 825 30.54 19.44 21.29
N GLY A 826 29.40 19.80 21.89
CA GLY A 826 29.26 21.00 22.72
C GLY A 826 29.74 20.85 24.17
N GLY A 827 29.94 19.64 24.66
CA GLY A 827 30.31 19.36 26.05
C GLY A 827 29.13 19.14 27.00
N LEU A 828 29.44 19.18 28.30
CA LEU A 828 28.46 18.97 29.38
C LEU A 828 27.99 20.31 29.95
N VAL A 829 26.67 20.48 30.06
CA VAL A 829 26.03 21.59 30.79
C VAL A 829 25.26 21.01 31.97
N LEU A 830 25.69 21.33 33.18
CA LEU A 830 25.20 20.70 34.40
C LEU A 830 24.31 21.65 35.20
N ASP A 831 23.35 21.07 35.93
CA ASP A 831 22.48 21.82 36.80
C ASP A 831 23.25 22.36 38.02
N PRO A 832 23.24 23.69 38.25
CA PRO A 832 23.97 24.29 39.36
C PRO A 832 23.35 24.01 40.73
N ASP A 833 22.11 23.50 40.80
CA ASP A 833 21.44 23.16 42.06
C ASP A 833 21.60 21.68 42.44
N GLN A 834 22.34 20.90 41.64
CA GLN A 834 22.61 19.48 41.87
C GLN A 834 24.07 19.23 42.27
N ALA A 835 24.30 18.06 42.88
CA ALA A 835 25.64 17.58 43.21
C ALA A 835 26.19 16.73 42.04
N ASN A 836 27.00 17.35 41.19
CA ASN A 836 27.56 16.70 40.02
C ASN A 836 28.95 16.13 40.32
N ARG A 837 29.20 14.88 39.94
CA ARG A 837 30.45 14.18 40.23
C ARG A 837 30.97 13.42 39.02
N LEU A 838 32.24 13.68 38.69
CA LEU A 838 33.03 12.86 37.79
C LEU A 838 34.22 12.31 38.59
N THR A 839 34.45 11.00 38.50
CA THR A 839 35.57 10.31 39.16
C THR A 839 36.30 9.48 38.10
N THR A 840 37.61 9.64 37.99
CA THR A 840 38.49 8.92 37.03
C THR A 840 38.00 8.92 35.58
N SER A 841 37.14 9.87 35.20
CA SER A 841 36.50 9.92 33.87
C SER A 841 37.29 10.81 32.91
N ASP A 842 37.14 10.60 31.61
CA ASP A 842 37.75 11.43 30.56
C ASP A 842 36.64 12.15 29.76
N VAL A 843 36.80 13.46 29.57
CA VAL A 843 35.95 14.29 28.69
C VAL A 843 36.82 14.89 27.59
N ARG A 844 36.53 14.58 26.33
CA ARG A 844 37.43 14.88 25.20
C ARG A 844 36.70 15.50 24.00
N TYR A 845 37.41 16.35 23.26
CA TYR A 845 36.97 16.94 21.98
C TYR A 845 35.70 17.80 22.03
N ALA A 846 35.31 18.27 23.23
CA ALA A 846 34.16 19.15 23.43
C ALA A 846 34.48 20.61 23.07
N ALA A 847 33.44 21.44 22.90
CA ALA A 847 33.61 22.89 22.75
C ALA A 847 34.09 23.50 24.07
N THR A 848 33.34 23.28 25.15
CA THR A 848 33.74 23.47 26.55
C THR A 848 33.56 22.15 27.26
N GLY A 849 34.54 21.66 28.04
CA GLY A 849 34.43 20.32 28.65
C GLY A 849 33.23 20.19 29.60
N VAL A 850 33.22 20.99 30.65
CA VAL A 850 32.14 21.07 31.65
C VAL A 850 31.75 22.52 31.89
N SER A 851 30.45 22.81 31.83
CA SER A 851 29.87 24.12 32.16
C SER A 851 28.80 23.98 33.23
N ILE A 852 28.78 24.90 34.19
CA ILE A 852 27.75 24.95 35.24
C ILE A 852 27.41 26.42 35.54
N GLY A 853 26.11 26.69 35.66
CA GLY A 853 25.55 28.03 35.91
C GLY A 853 25.74 28.47 37.37
N SER A 854 25.04 29.53 37.78
CA SER A 854 24.97 29.95 39.19
C SER A 854 23.83 29.21 39.90
N PRO A 855 24.00 28.79 41.17
CA PRO A 855 22.95 28.10 41.92
C PRO A 855 21.80 29.06 42.23
N THR A 856 20.58 28.55 42.20
CA THR A 856 19.36 29.30 42.56
C THR A 856 18.82 28.91 43.94
N LEU A 857 19.21 27.75 44.46
CA LEU A 857 18.90 27.25 45.79
C LEU A 857 20.14 27.36 46.71
N THR A 858 19.97 27.08 48.01
CA THR A 858 21.09 27.02 48.96
C THR A 858 22.15 26.06 48.43
N PRO A 859 23.39 26.52 48.14
CA PRO A 859 24.41 25.71 47.51
C PRO A 859 24.72 24.44 48.31
N VAL A 860 24.84 23.30 47.62
CA VAL A 860 25.44 22.09 48.19
C VAL A 860 26.93 22.40 48.42
N GLY A 861 27.53 21.84 49.48
CA GLY A 861 28.92 22.16 49.87
C GLY A 861 29.96 22.08 48.74
N GLN A 862 29.69 21.27 47.69
CA GLN A 862 30.32 21.34 46.36
C GLN A 862 29.29 20.95 45.29
N ASN A 863 29.06 21.81 44.28
CA ASN A 863 28.13 21.53 43.18
C ASN A 863 28.78 20.75 42.03
N LEU A 864 30.10 20.89 41.87
CA LEU A 864 30.91 20.12 40.93
C LEU A 864 32.08 19.47 41.66
N THR A 865 32.18 18.14 41.58
CA THR A 865 33.32 17.37 42.07
C THR A 865 34.00 16.64 40.92
N LEU A 866 35.26 16.97 40.67
CA LEU A 866 36.13 16.31 39.69
C LEU A 866 37.25 15.60 40.45
N ASP A 867 37.21 14.28 40.51
CA ASP A 867 38.17 13.46 41.25
C ASP A 867 38.96 12.60 40.25
N HIS A 868 40.25 12.87 40.08
CA HIS A 868 41.12 12.24 39.06
C HIS A 868 40.53 12.29 37.64
N THR A 869 39.70 13.29 37.33
CA THR A 869 39.02 13.45 36.05
C THR A 869 39.91 14.19 35.06
N ASN A 870 39.87 13.75 33.81
CA ASN A 870 40.65 14.33 32.73
C ASN A 870 39.73 15.11 31.77
N ILE A 871 40.12 16.31 31.38
CA ILE A 871 39.38 17.11 30.39
C ILE A 871 40.37 17.63 29.35
N LYS A 872 40.25 17.16 28.11
CA LYS A 872 41.28 17.39 27.09
C LYS A 872 40.71 17.80 25.75
N TYR A 873 41.52 18.52 24.96
CA TYR A 873 41.24 18.86 23.57
C TYR A 873 39.95 19.67 23.37
N THR A 874 39.74 20.72 24.16
CA THR A 874 38.57 21.60 23.99
C THR A 874 38.87 22.84 23.14
N THR A 875 37.87 23.40 22.45
CA THR A 875 38.06 24.68 21.73
C THR A 875 38.04 25.91 22.64
N ALA A 876 37.35 25.81 23.77
CA ALA A 876 37.18 26.85 24.77
C ALA A 876 37.70 26.37 26.12
N ASP A 877 36.99 26.63 27.22
CA ASP A 877 37.45 26.30 28.56
C ASP A 877 37.37 24.78 28.81
N GLY A 878 38.28 24.22 29.62
CA GLY A 878 38.15 22.84 30.10
C GLY A 878 36.96 22.74 31.08
N VAL A 879 36.98 23.60 32.10
CA VAL A 879 35.87 23.80 33.04
C VAL A 879 35.49 25.28 33.06
N SER A 880 34.19 25.58 33.01
CA SER A 880 33.64 26.93 33.25
C SER A 880 32.49 26.85 34.24
N THR A 881 32.75 27.20 35.51
CA THR A 881 31.76 27.12 36.59
C THR A 881 31.43 28.48 37.19
N HIS A 882 30.14 28.72 37.48
CA HIS A 882 29.69 29.80 38.36
C HIS A 882 29.18 29.30 39.72
N SER A 883 29.54 28.05 40.07
CA SER A 883 29.17 27.35 41.29
C SER A 883 30.41 26.84 42.05
N PRO A 884 30.27 26.57 43.37
CA PRO A 884 31.26 25.85 44.16
C PRO A 884 31.80 24.58 43.49
N VAL A 885 33.12 24.39 43.54
CA VAL A 885 33.83 23.29 42.86
C VAL A 885 34.97 22.69 43.70
N SER A 886 35.08 21.35 43.64
CA SER A 886 36.21 20.57 44.14
C SER A 886 36.88 19.80 43.00
N ILE A 887 38.17 20.01 42.82
CA ILE A 887 39.03 19.29 41.87
C ILE A 887 40.16 18.65 42.66
N THR A 888 40.31 17.34 42.55
CA THR A 888 41.37 16.57 43.20
C THR A 888 42.05 15.70 42.16
N GLY A 889 43.30 16.01 41.80
CA GLY A 889 44.03 15.31 40.74
C GLY A 889 43.44 15.51 39.33
N GLY A 890 43.86 14.65 38.40
CA GLY A 890 43.40 14.68 37.00
C GLY A 890 44.20 15.63 36.10
N THR A 891 43.91 15.58 34.79
CA THR A 891 44.65 16.31 33.75
C THR A 891 43.74 17.16 32.87
N PHE A 892 44.02 18.46 32.78
CA PHE A 892 43.34 19.43 31.94
C PHE A 892 44.29 19.86 30.81
N ALA A 893 44.14 19.31 29.60
CA ALA A 893 45.18 19.44 28.57
C ALA A 893 44.68 19.91 27.21
N ASN A 894 45.45 20.78 26.55
CA ASN A 894 45.19 21.28 25.19
C ASN A 894 43.81 21.92 25.05
N ASN A 895 43.49 22.86 25.95
CA ASN A 895 42.21 23.56 25.97
C ASN A 895 42.37 24.96 25.36
N GLY A 896 41.59 25.30 24.33
CA GLY A 896 41.73 26.55 23.56
C GLY A 896 41.44 27.83 24.36
N GLY A 897 40.71 27.72 25.47
CA GLY A 897 40.44 28.77 26.45
C GLY A 897 41.28 28.61 27.72
N ARG A 898 40.64 28.69 28.89
CA ARG A 898 41.27 28.41 30.19
C ARG A 898 41.27 26.92 30.48
N GLY A 899 42.23 26.44 31.25
CA GLY A 899 42.16 25.07 31.79
C GLY A 899 40.95 24.92 32.71
N ILE A 900 40.91 25.75 33.77
CA ILE A 900 39.85 25.81 34.76
C ILE A 900 39.44 27.27 34.96
N LYS A 901 38.17 27.60 34.70
CA LYS A 901 37.56 28.90 34.97
C LYS A 901 36.48 28.76 36.05
N ILE A 902 36.64 29.56 37.11
CA ILE A 902 35.71 29.65 38.25
C ILE A 902 35.28 31.10 38.38
N ASP A 903 33.98 31.36 38.27
CA ASP A 903 33.42 32.70 38.31
C ASP A 903 32.28 32.78 39.32
N LEU A 904 32.63 33.06 40.58
CA LEU A 904 31.65 33.14 41.68
C LEU A 904 31.09 34.56 41.82
N VAL A 905 31.25 35.43 40.81
CA VAL A 905 30.70 36.79 40.87
C VAL A 905 29.18 36.71 40.97
N GLY A 906 28.65 37.18 42.11
CA GLY A 906 27.22 37.16 42.41
C GLY A 906 26.77 36.00 43.31
N LEU A 907 27.65 35.06 43.68
CA LEU A 907 27.34 34.07 44.70
C LEU A 907 27.36 34.73 46.09
N ASP A 908 26.24 34.67 46.81
CA ASP A 908 26.17 35.19 48.18
C ASP A 908 26.95 34.26 49.13
N PRO A 909 28.01 34.74 49.81
CA PRO A 909 28.80 33.92 50.73
C PRO A 909 28.02 33.52 51.99
N THR A 910 26.87 34.13 52.29
CA THR A 910 26.06 33.80 53.47
C THR A 910 25.18 32.56 53.30
N ILE A 911 24.90 32.16 52.05
CA ILE A 911 24.12 30.95 51.74
C ILE A 911 25.00 29.70 51.60
N VAL A 912 26.33 29.87 51.52
CA VAL A 912 27.29 28.77 51.58
C VAL A 912 27.48 28.37 53.04
N ALA A 913 27.46 27.06 53.34
CA ALA A 913 27.62 26.57 54.72
C ALA A 913 28.91 27.13 55.37
N PRO A 914 28.86 27.71 56.59
CA PRO A 914 30.04 28.24 57.25
C PRO A 914 31.17 27.21 57.35
N GLY A 915 32.34 27.52 56.80
CA GLY A 915 33.49 26.63 56.77
C GLY A 915 33.56 25.66 55.58
N ALA A 916 32.60 25.70 54.64
CA ALA A 916 32.73 25.01 53.36
C ALA A 916 33.88 25.61 52.53
N LEU A 917 34.50 24.78 51.68
CA LEU A 917 35.59 25.15 50.77
C LEU A 917 35.05 25.32 49.34
N PRO A 918 34.36 26.43 49.01
CA PRO A 918 33.70 26.64 47.72
C PRO A 918 34.63 26.53 46.52
N VAL A 919 35.95 26.70 46.71
CA VAL A 919 36.95 26.41 45.68
C VAL A 919 38.05 25.55 46.27
N THR A 920 38.17 24.32 45.75
CA THR A 920 39.28 23.41 46.08
C THR A 920 39.90 22.88 44.80
N VAL A 921 41.20 23.09 44.60
CA VAL A 921 42.01 22.46 43.53
C VAL A 921 43.25 21.85 44.18
N THR A 922 43.30 20.52 44.27
CA THR A 922 44.30 19.79 45.06
C THR A 922 44.79 18.51 44.40
N GLY A 923 45.68 17.78 45.08
CA GLY A 923 45.97 16.36 44.79
C GLY A 923 46.72 16.10 43.48
N GLY A 924 47.66 16.97 43.10
CA GLY A 924 48.41 16.79 41.85
C GLY A 924 47.64 17.16 40.58
N THR A 925 46.65 18.05 40.66
CA THR A 925 45.89 18.52 39.48
C THR A 925 46.87 19.12 38.46
N THR A 926 46.85 18.63 37.22
CA THR A 926 47.75 19.08 36.16
C THR A 926 46.99 19.82 35.06
N VAL A 927 47.41 21.04 34.72
CA VAL A 927 46.93 21.82 33.58
C VAL A 927 48.07 21.97 32.58
N THR A 928 47.91 21.50 31.34
CA THR A 928 48.98 21.57 30.31
C THR A 928 48.45 22.11 28.99
N GLY A 929 48.99 23.22 28.50
CA GLY A 929 48.55 23.81 27.22
C GLY A 929 47.14 24.40 27.28
N SER A 930 47.01 25.59 27.86
CA SER A 930 45.77 26.40 27.80
C SER A 930 45.97 27.62 26.91
N GLY A 931 44.98 27.99 26.10
CA GLY A 931 45.06 29.19 25.25
C GLY A 931 45.02 30.51 26.03
N GLN A 932 44.49 30.49 27.26
CA GLN A 932 44.49 31.61 28.22
C GLN A 932 45.07 31.14 29.57
N ASP A 933 44.49 31.59 30.69
CA ASP A 933 44.94 31.22 32.03
C ASP A 933 44.87 29.70 32.26
N GLY A 934 45.81 29.15 33.03
CA GLY A 934 45.72 27.76 33.47
C GLY A 934 44.54 27.56 34.42
N ILE A 935 44.55 28.32 35.52
CA ILE A 935 43.47 28.41 36.51
C ILE A 935 43.08 29.88 36.69
N LEU A 936 41.83 30.22 36.40
CA LEU A 936 41.24 31.54 36.67
C LEU A 936 40.12 31.37 37.69
N ALA A 937 40.18 32.13 38.79
CA ALA A 937 39.10 32.19 39.77
C ALA A 937 38.79 33.64 40.19
N VAL A 938 37.53 34.06 40.06
CA VAL A 938 37.06 35.42 40.38
C VAL A 938 35.83 35.39 41.29
N GLY A 939 35.55 36.51 41.98
CA GLY A 939 34.44 36.60 42.94
C GLY A 939 34.74 35.89 44.27
N LEU A 940 36.00 35.90 44.73
CA LEU A 940 36.46 35.09 45.86
C LEU A 940 36.29 35.76 47.23
N ALA A 941 35.76 36.98 47.29
CA ALA A 941 35.53 37.69 48.55
C ALA A 941 34.52 36.93 49.43
N GLY A 942 34.87 36.70 50.69
CA GLY A 942 34.09 35.94 51.67
C GLY A 942 34.12 34.42 51.46
N GLN A 943 34.86 33.93 50.46
CA GLN A 943 34.94 32.50 50.12
C GLN A 943 36.18 31.85 50.73
N GLN A 944 36.11 30.54 51.02
CA GLN A 944 37.28 29.74 51.39
C GLN A 944 37.87 29.08 50.14
N VAL A 945 39.12 29.42 49.81
CA VAL A 945 39.78 29.02 48.56
C VAL A 945 41.04 28.24 48.88
N THR A 946 41.19 27.06 48.28
CA THR A 946 42.42 26.26 48.34
C THR A 946 42.88 25.88 46.94
N VAL A 947 44.08 26.31 46.57
CA VAL A 947 44.81 25.84 45.38
C VAL A 947 46.16 25.32 45.85
N GLN A 948 46.30 24.01 45.88
CA GLN A 948 47.47 23.37 46.45
C GLN A 948 47.94 22.21 45.57
N ASP A 949 49.26 22.05 45.42
CA ASP A 949 49.83 20.91 44.70
C ASP A 949 49.33 20.83 43.24
N ALA A 950 49.05 21.97 42.62
CA ALA A 950 48.68 22.05 41.21
C ALA A 950 49.92 22.29 40.32
N GLY A 951 50.01 21.57 39.21
CA GLY A 951 50.99 21.79 38.16
C GLY A 951 50.34 22.51 36.97
N VAL A 952 50.86 23.66 36.57
CA VAL A 952 50.40 24.38 35.38
C VAL A 952 51.56 24.58 34.43
N ASP A 953 51.41 24.11 33.19
CA ASP A 953 52.45 24.18 32.17
C ASP A 953 51.88 24.73 30.85
N HIS A 954 52.63 25.60 30.16
CA HIS A 954 52.25 26.18 28.87
C HIS A 954 50.88 26.91 28.88
N ALA A 955 50.64 27.78 29.85
CA ALA A 955 49.48 28.65 29.85
C ALA A 955 49.67 29.88 28.92
N GLY A 956 48.67 30.19 28.11
CA GLY A 956 48.65 31.34 27.19
C GLY A 956 48.51 32.71 27.87
N ALA A 957 48.16 32.73 29.17
CA ALA A 957 48.17 33.91 30.03
C ALA A 957 48.87 33.62 31.36
N TYR A 958 48.25 33.94 32.50
CA TYR A 958 48.76 33.58 33.82
C TYR A 958 48.65 32.06 34.05
N GLY A 959 49.57 31.47 34.80
CA GLY A 959 49.41 30.08 35.22
C GLY A 959 48.23 29.94 36.19
N ILE A 960 48.22 30.76 37.24
CA ILE A 960 47.14 30.85 38.23
C ILE A 960 46.77 32.31 38.43
N ASN A 961 45.49 32.66 38.31
CA ASN A 961 44.95 34.01 38.45
C ASN A 961 43.76 34.01 39.41
N LEU A 962 43.94 34.60 40.58
CA LEU A 962 42.93 34.66 41.65
C LEU A 962 42.58 36.10 41.96
N LYS A 963 41.29 36.44 41.95
CA LYS A 963 40.80 37.79 42.22
C LYS A 963 39.95 37.87 43.50
N ASP A 964 40.26 38.83 44.35
CA ASP A 964 39.61 39.12 45.64
C ASP A 964 39.72 37.97 46.66
N ALA A 965 40.77 37.15 46.54
CA ALA A 965 40.98 35.99 47.40
C ALA A 965 41.37 36.40 48.82
N GLY A 966 40.76 35.76 49.82
CA GLY A 966 40.99 36.05 51.25
C GLY A 966 40.32 37.34 51.75
N THR A 967 39.80 38.18 50.86
CA THR A 967 39.04 39.38 51.20
C THR A 967 37.74 39.03 51.93
N THR A 968 37.37 39.82 52.94
CA THR A 968 36.08 39.69 53.65
C THR A 968 34.94 40.23 52.78
N ALA A 969 33.81 39.51 52.72
CA ALA A 969 32.57 40.01 52.14
C ALA A 969 31.52 40.19 53.25
N GLY A 970 31.15 41.44 53.55
CA GLY A 970 30.28 41.75 54.68
C GLY A 970 30.90 41.30 56.02
N SER A 971 30.22 40.39 56.72
CA SER A 971 30.72 39.77 57.97
C SER A 971 31.42 38.42 57.79
N ILE A 972 31.49 37.90 56.55
CA ILE A 972 32.08 36.59 56.26
C ILE A 972 33.54 36.76 55.85
N ALA A 973 34.45 36.22 56.64
CA ALA A 973 35.88 36.26 56.36
C ALA A 973 36.23 35.29 55.21
N GLY A 974 36.92 35.81 54.19
CA GLY A 974 37.54 34.98 53.17
C GLY A 974 38.83 34.34 53.67
N HIS A 975 39.27 33.29 52.98
CA HIS A 975 40.57 32.66 53.24
C HIS A 975 41.17 32.13 51.95
N LEU A 976 42.49 32.25 51.79
CA LEU A 976 43.23 31.65 50.68
C LEU A 976 44.35 30.74 51.21
N THR A 977 44.37 29.50 50.74
CA THR A 977 45.55 28.63 50.78
C THR A 977 46.10 28.48 49.36
N LEU A 978 47.33 28.93 49.13
CA LEU A 978 48.04 28.79 47.86
C LEU A 978 49.41 28.15 48.10
N LYS A 979 49.50 26.82 48.04
CA LYS A 979 50.70 26.09 48.49
C LYS A 979 51.22 25.07 47.48
N LYS A 980 52.54 24.94 47.36
CA LYS A 980 53.20 23.85 46.60
C LYS A 980 52.77 23.75 45.14
N ASN A 981 52.34 24.86 44.52
CA ASN A 981 51.98 24.85 43.11
C ASN A 981 53.23 25.03 42.26
N THR A 982 53.29 24.37 41.10
CA THR A 982 54.38 24.52 40.13
C THR A 982 53.84 25.11 38.85
N VAL A 983 54.36 26.27 38.43
CA VAL A 983 53.93 26.94 37.20
C VAL A 983 55.11 27.11 36.25
N THR A 984 55.02 26.54 35.05
CA THR A 984 56.08 26.60 34.04
C THR A 984 55.58 27.09 32.69
N ASN A 985 56.47 27.74 31.94
CA ASN A 985 56.25 28.11 30.54
C ASN A 985 54.97 28.95 30.29
N ALA A 986 54.51 29.75 31.26
CA ALA A 986 53.44 30.71 31.04
C ALA A 986 53.88 31.82 30.05
N ALA A 987 52.93 32.40 29.31
CA ALA A 987 53.21 33.33 28.23
C ALA A 987 54.08 34.54 28.64
N ALA A 988 54.89 35.02 27.68
CA ALA A 988 56.03 35.90 27.94
C ALA A 988 55.74 37.24 28.65
N THR A 989 54.49 37.69 28.66
CA THR A 989 54.06 38.96 29.28
C THR A 989 53.38 38.79 30.64
N PHE A 990 53.14 37.56 31.08
CA PHE A 990 52.35 37.27 32.27
C PHE A 990 53.23 36.68 33.38
N ALA A 991 52.85 36.98 34.63
CA ALA A 991 53.46 36.34 35.78
C ALA A 991 52.96 34.89 35.92
N ALA A 992 53.77 34.05 36.56
CA ALA A 992 53.40 32.68 36.86
C ALA A 992 52.09 32.61 37.67
N VAL A 993 51.99 33.45 38.71
CA VAL A 993 50.78 33.58 39.55
C VAL A 993 50.40 35.05 39.67
N TYR A 994 49.11 35.35 39.59
CA TYR A 994 48.56 36.67 39.84
C TYR A 994 47.49 36.65 40.94
N LEU A 995 47.73 37.42 41.99
CA LEU A 995 46.80 37.62 43.11
C LEU A 995 46.28 39.06 43.08
N ASN A 996 45.12 39.25 42.46
CA ASN A 996 44.51 40.54 42.23
C ASN A 996 43.60 40.93 43.41
N GLY A 997 44.06 41.82 44.28
CA GLY A 997 43.29 42.30 45.43
C GLY A 997 43.25 41.31 46.61
N PHE A 998 44.36 40.66 46.95
CA PHE A 998 44.46 39.68 48.03
C PHE A 998 44.36 40.31 49.43
N THR A 999 43.71 39.62 50.37
CA THR A 999 43.79 39.93 51.80
C THR A 999 44.05 38.67 52.63
N GLY A 1000 45.08 38.65 53.47
CA GLY A 1000 45.29 37.54 54.40
C GLY A 1000 46.75 37.27 54.76
N PRO A 1001 47.03 36.15 55.44
CA PRO A 1001 48.39 35.77 55.81
C PRO A 1001 49.16 35.23 54.60
N PHE A 1002 50.35 35.76 54.34
CA PHE A 1002 51.27 35.25 53.33
C PHE A 1002 51.92 33.92 53.73
N ALA A 1003 51.90 33.53 55.01
CA ALA A 1003 52.28 32.17 55.44
C ALA A 1003 51.43 31.07 54.76
N ASP A 1004 50.26 31.42 54.23
CA ASP A 1004 49.41 30.53 53.44
C ASP A 1004 49.69 30.56 51.94
N ILE A 1005 50.60 31.43 51.49
CA ILE A 1005 51.11 31.55 50.13
C ILE A 1005 52.60 31.14 50.12
N ARG A 1006 52.87 29.83 50.14
CA ARG A 1006 54.25 29.31 50.28
C ARG A 1006 54.53 28.08 49.44
N ASP A 1007 55.82 27.80 49.26
CA ASP A 1007 56.32 26.65 48.52
C ASP A 1007 55.87 26.62 47.04
N ASN A 1008 55.37 27.74 46.50
CA ASN A 1008 55.04 27.85 45.07
C ASN A 1008 56.32 28.05 44.25
N ALA A 1009 56.48 27.22 43.22
CA ALA A 1009 57.68 27.15 42.39
C ALA A 1009 57.33 27.35 40.91
N GLY A 1010 58.34 27.62 40.11
CA GLY A 1010 58.14 27.77 38.67
C GLY A 1010 59.36 28.24 37.93
N ALA A 1011 59.34 28.05 36.61
CA ALA A 1011 60.41 28.42 35.71
C ALA A 1011 59.93 28.75 34.31
N SER A 1012 60.75 29.52 33.58
CA SER A 1012 60.53 29.85 32.17
C SER A 1012 59.20 30.55 31.88
N ASN A 1013 58.58 31.18 32.87
CA ASN A 1013 57.39 32.00 32.68
C ASN A 1013 57.77 33.37 32.10
N GLY A 1014 56.77 34.15 31.67
CA GLY A 1014 56.96 35.57 31.35
C GLY A 1014 57.65 36.31 32.50
N LEU A 1015 57.11 36.14 33.70
CA LEU A 1015 57.77 36.49 34.96
C LEU A 1015 57.67 35.29 35.92
N ASP A 1016 58.83 34.78 36.37
CA ASP A 1016 58.92 33.73 37.40
C ASP A 1016 58.65 34.33 38.80
N ALA A 1017 57.42 34.81 38.97
CA ALA A 1017 56.96 35.52 40.15
C ALA A 1017 55.48 35.27 40.47
N ILE A 1018 55.14 35.49 41.74
CA ILE A 1018 53.79 35.80 42.21
C ILE A 1018 53.66 37.33 42.17
N ALA A 1019 52.86 37.83 41.23
CA ALA A 1019 52.47 39.23 41.16
C ALA A 1019 51.25 39.45 42.06
N PHE A 1020 51.25 40.49 42.91
CA PHE A 1020 50.15 40.74 43.83
C PHE A 1020 50.04 42.19 44.30
N HIS A 1021 48.85 42.53 44.80
CA HIS A 1021 48.57 43.71 45.60
C HIS A 1021 47.44 43.42 46.60
N GLY A 1022 47.26 44.29 47.60
CA GLY A 1022 46.21 44.16 48.62
C GLY A 1022 46.74 44.28 50.05
N THR A 1023 46.19 43.50 51.00
CA THR A 1023 46.50 43.59 52.43
C THR A 1023 47.13 42.29 52.96
N VAL A 1024 48.34 42.37 53.51
CA VAL A 1024 49.00 41.24 54.17
C VAL A 1024 48.84 41.37 55.68
N THR A 1025 48.37 40.31 56.33
CA THR A 1025 47.96 40.33 57.74
C THR A 1025 48.98 39.69 58.69
N ASP A 1026 50.10 39.20 58.17
CA ASP A 1026 51.23 38.62 58.91
C ASP A 1026 52.57 39.18 58.38
N ASP A 1027 53.70 38.62 58.85
CA ASP A 1027 55.03 39.03 58.40
C ASP A 1027 55.29 38.57 56.96
N LEU A 1028 55.78 39.47 56.10
CA LEU A 1028 56.08 39.16 54.71
C LEU A 1028 57.61 39.06 54.50
N THR A 1029 58.10 37.83 54.40
CA THR A 1029 59.49 37.62 53.97
C THR A 1029 59.62 37.83 52.46
N TRP A 1030 60.25 38.93 52.05
CA TRP A 1030 60.41 39.25 50.63
C TRP A 1030 61.35 38.29 49.90
N ILE A 1031 60.85 37.65 48.84
CA ILE A 1031 61.64 36.83 47.91
C ILE A 1031 61.79 37.61 46.60
N THR A 1032 63.01 37.97 46.21
CA THR A 1032 63.23 38.74 44.97
C THR A 1032 62.94 37.88 43.74
N ALA A 1033 62.05 38.36 42.86
CA ALA A 1033 61.77 37.75 41.56
C ALA A 1033 63.01 37.69 40.66
N ARG A 1034 63.22 36.55 40.00
CA ARG A 1034 64.34 36.30 39.10
C ARG A 1034 63.92 35.28 38.06
N LYS A 1035 64.43 35.43 36.84
CA LYS A 1035 64.24 34.42 35.82
C LYS A 1035 65.06 33.17 36.15
N THR A 1036 64.49 31.98 35.99
CA THR A 1036 65.12 30.69 36.30
C THR A 1036 64.71 29.62 35.28
N GLY A 1037 65.60 28.67 35.03
CA GLY A 1037 65.30 27.46 34.25
C GLY A 1037 64.98 26.23 35.12
N ASP A 1038 65.14 26.34 36.44
CA ASP A 1038 64.85 25.26 37.40
C ASP A 1038 63.38 25.35 37.87
N PRO A 1039 62.50 24.41 37.47
CA PRO A 1039 61.07 24.45 37.77
C PRO A 1039 60.75 24.24 39.26
N MET A 1040 61.70 23.73 40.05
CA MET A 1040 61.54 23.55 41.50
C MET A 1040 61.97 24.79 42.29
N ARG A 1041 62.48 25.82 41.61
CA ARG A 1041 62.91 27.07 42.23
C ARG A 1041 61.68 27.83 42.74
N PRO A 1042 61.67 28.33 43.99
CA PRO A 1042 60.57 29.16 44.48
C PRO A 1042 60.37 30.41 43.62
N LEU A 1043 59.10 30.73 43.33
CA LEU A 1043 58.71 31.98 42.68
C LEU A 1043 59.06 33.16 43.58
N GLY A 1044 59.58 34.23 43.01
CA GLY A 1044 59.75 35.48 43.75
C GLY A 1044 58.46 36.30 43.78
N TYR A 1045 58.51 37.45 44.44
CA TYR A 1045 57.37 38.33 44.64
C TYR A 1045 57.53 39.63 43.84
N LEU A 1046 56.42 40.10 43.27
CA LEU A 1046 56.33 41.34 42.52
C LEU A 1046 55.07 42.09 42.95
N LEU A 1047 55.18 43.40 43.20
CA LEU A 1047 54.02 44.26 43.42
C LEU A 1047 53.58 44.88 42.10
N ASP A 1048 52.31 44.71 41.74
CA ASP A 1048 51.69 45.36 40.59
C ASP A 1048 50.91 46.63 40.99
N ASN A 1049 50.56 46.75 42.27
CA ASN A 1049 49.87 47.91 42.86
C ASN A 1049 50.17 48.03 44.37
N THR A 1050 49.31 48.73 45.12
CA THR A 1050 49.52 49.10 46.52
C THR A 1050 49.51 47.88 47.45
N LEU A 1051 50.54 47.76 48.28
CA LEU A 1051 50.63 46.79 49.38
C LEU A 1051 50.34 47.49 50.71
N THR A 1052 49.41 46.93 51.48
CA THR A 1052 49.11 47.35 52.86
C THR A 1052 49.56 46.24 53.82
N MET A 1053 50.39 46.59 54.82
CA MET A 1053 50.76 45.68 55.90
C MET A 1053 49.92 45.99 57.14
N GLN A 1054 49.35 44.99 57.79
CA GLN A 1054 48.59 45.18 59.01
C GLN A 1054 49.51 45.56 60.19
N SER A 1055 49.04 46.45 61.09
CA SER A 1055 49.85 47.01 62.17
C SER A 1055 50.47 45.92 63.06
N GLY A 1056 51.79 45.95 63.25
CA GLY A 1056 52.53 45.01 64.10
C GLY A 1056 53.31 43.94 63.34
N HIS A 1057 53.26 43.93 62.01
CA HIS A 1057 53.92 42.97 61.12
C HIS A 1057 54.86 43.68 60.13
N THR A 1058 55.98 43.05 59.77
CA THR A 1058 56.96 43.56 58.77
C THR A 1058 57.49 42.47 57.87
#